data_AF-A0A8D9P062-F1
#
_entry.id   AF-A0A8D9P062-F1
#
_cell.length_a   1.000
_cell.length_b   1.000
_cell.length_c   1.000
_cell.angle_alpha   90.00
_cell.angle_beta   90.00
_cell.angle_gamma   90.00
#
_symmetry.space_group_name_H-M   'P 1'
#
loop_
_entity.id
_entity.type
_entity.pdbx_description
1 polymer ?
#
loop_
_entity_poly.entity_id
_entity_poly.type
_entity_poly.pdbx_seq_one_letter_code
_entity_poly.pdbx_strand_id
1 'polypeptide(L)'
;MKEKSQFEKNAAEKQVELLSEALNNAIGASGHWLNATGKGYPRFYPKGVAVSPFNALFMALHSDKTGSKTNLFTLYSEAKARGESVREHERGVPFLFYNWNKYVNKNNPNNIISRNDYQQLIPEEKERYKGIHNREIRTLFNIDQTLLPLVDKKAYETLLEKYGNSVEQGFGEKELRELRPRFNAFVQAISHNMVPVRTDGSGVAHYDSQKDAIYIPRQKDFEHYTDYVQETLRQIISATGHQQRLAREGMVMKNGTPPTEDAAKQERLVTEIASGIKMLEMGLPARISDGNIKLVDYWNRELKENPCLIDVIESEVNNALDVIRKAERGEKIEYATYRNHRQTAQMQERMPKHFFVADEIKKHPDQDNKTLVLVIDKQKKSADVILPAGASLEVNNEIKGMNKQRIQSALQKSGIENVRFYNPDGALGYRPDDRYFTEKQIEVARLKNWALETISIIDANPAVKQANDLGFEQIQMVQDDKNRWALYIKPEGKSGYSIYPDKDDLNRFFTTLKQSLDNIDKVRGELAKKYYALAESRPELKVDLFHTTDEHIDLNRIQRVAVFKTKNGAILCAPTIDNQKPQPRSVTPQQWQRMWLAEDRNSFKQHLAATLFADILDKSRSQEQTSSEKQGDEVETKISQREEIKPEHPKEETDEPEKVSRGMHR
;
A
#
# COMPACT_ATOMS: atom_id res chain seq x y z
N MET A 1 -19.26 0.70 -6.29
CA MET A 1 -18.81 1.50 -7.45
C MET A 1 -19.64 2.77 -7.50
N LYS A 2 -19.08 3.90 -7.92
CA LYS A 2 -19.90 5.09 -8.21
C LYS A 2 -20.68 4.84 -9.49
N GLU A 3 -21.89 5.38 -9.57
CA GLU A 3 -22.69 5.30 -10.78
C GLU A 3 -21.98 6.03 -11.93
N LYS A 4 -21.84 5.38 -13.09
CA LYS A 4 -21.21 5.95 -14.28
C LYS A 4 -22.07 7.08 -14.84
N SER A 5 -21.43 8.19 -15.21
CA SER A 5 -22.08 9.25 -15.98
C SER A 5 -22.52 8.74 -17.37
N GLN A 6 -23.46 9.44 -18.03
CA GLN A 6 -23.88 9.06 -19.37
C GLN A 6 -22.72 9.07 -20.38
N PHE A 7 -21.78 10.00 -20.24
CA PHE A 7 -20.56 10.05 -21.06
C PHE A 7 -19.68 8.80 -20.85
N GLU A 8 -19.56 8.32 -19.61
CA GLU A 8 -18.84 7.07 -19.31
C GLU A 8 -19.52 5.84 -19.87
N LYS A 9 -20.86 5.79 -19.83
CA LYS A 9 -21.64 4.69 -20.44
C LYS A 9 -21.43 4.65 -21.95
N ASN A 10 -21.61 5.78 -22.64
CA ASN A 10 -21.43 5.87 -24.10
C ASN A 10 -19.99 5.52 -24.54
N ALA A 11 -18.99 5.93 -23.76
CA ALA A 11 -17.60 5.58 -24.04
C ALA A 11 -17.34 4.08 -23.89
N ALA A 12 -17.86 3.47 -22.82
CA ALA A 12 -17.76 2.03 -22.59
C ALA A 12 -18.44 1.23 -23.70
N GLU A 13 -19.64 1.64 -24.12
CA GLU A 13 -20.37 1.01 -25.24
C GLU A 13 -19.55 1.06 -26.54
N LYS A 14 -18.94 2.20 -26.85
CA LYS A 14 -18.10 2.34 -28.05
C LYS A 14 -16.80 1.52 -27.98
N GLN A 15 -16.23 1.39 -26.79
CA GLN A 15 -15.08 0.51 -26.55
C GLN A 15 -15.48 -0.96 -26.76
N VAL A 16 -16.60 -1.39 -26.19
CA VAL A 16 -17.14 -2.75 -26.40
C VAL A 16 -17.41 -3.02 -27.88
N GLU A 17 -18.01 -2.07 -28.61
CA GLU A 17 -18.24 -2.18 -30.06
C GLU A 17 -16.94 -2.43 -30.82
N LEU A 18 -15.91 -1.58 -30.61
CA LEU A 18 -14.62 -1.69 -31.29
C LEU A 18 -13.91 -3.01 -30.98
N LEU A 19 -13.89 -3.42 -29.71
CA LEU A 19 -13.23 -4.67 -29.31
C LEU A 19 -13.98 -5.89 -29.86
N SER A 20 -15.31 -5.91 -29.75
CA SER A 20 -16.10 -7.04 -30.23
C SER A 20 -16.03 -7.20 -31.75
N GLU A 21 -16.03 -6.10 -32.50
CA GLU A 21 -15.84 -6.15 -33.95
C GLU A 21 -14.47 -6.72 -34.32
N ALA A 22 -13.41 -6.25 -33.65
CA ALA A 22 -12.05 -6.74 -33.88
C ALA A 22 -11.90 -8.25 -33.57
N LEU A 23 -12.47 -8.71 -32.45
CA LEU A 23 -12.45 -10.13 -32.08
C LEU A 23 -13.25 -10.99 -33.07
N ASN A 24 -14.41 -10.52 -33.56
CA ASN A 24 -15.20 -11.23 -34.58
C ASN A 24 -14.46 -11.32 -35.91
N ASN A 25 -13.85 -10.22 -36.37
CA ASN A 25 -13.10 -10.18 -37.62
C ASN A 25 -11.89 -11.13 -37.61
N ALA A 26 -11.33 -11.40 -36.43
CA ALA A 26 -10.24 -12.35 -36.25
C ALA A 26 -10.56 -13.76 -36.80
N ILE A 27 -11.82 -14.20 -36.71
CA ILE A 27 -12.25 -15.53 -37.19
C ILE A 27 -12.00 -15.68 -38.70
N GLY A 28 -12.21 -14.60 -39.47
CA GLY A 28 -12.01 -14.58 -40.93
C GLY A 28 -10.62 -14.11 -41.38
N ALA A 29 -9.82 -13.53 -40.49
CA ALA A 29 -8.53 -12.90 -40.81
C ALA A 29 -7.33 -13.74 -40.34
N SER A 30 -7.43 -15.07 -40.40
CA SER A 30 -6.42 -15.99 -39.85
C SER A 30 -6.04 -15.67 -38.40
N GLY A 31 -7.02 -15.25 -37.58
CA GLY A 31 -6.83 -14.87 -36.19
C GLY A 31 -6.35 -13.43 -35.94
N HIS A 32 -5.99 -12.66 -36.97
CA HIS A 32 -5.49 -11.30 -36.78
C HIS A 32 -6.61 -10.37 -36.31
N TRP A 33 -6.39 -9.71 -35.17
CA TRP A 33 -7.42 -8.87 -34.54
C TRP A 33 -6.95 -7.44 -34.22
N LEU A 34 -5.63 -7.21 -34.20
CA LEU A 34 -5.06 -5.91 -33.88
C LEU A 34 -3.79 -5.65 -34.71
N ASN A 35 -3.67 -4.43 -35.22
CA ASN A 35 -2.48 -3.90 -35.87
C ASN A 35 -1.98 -4.72 -37.07
N ALA A 36 -2.88 -5.25 -37.88
CA ALA A 36 -2.54 -6.06 -39.07
C ALA A 36 -1.61 -5.32 -40.06
N THR A 37 -1.62 -3.98 -40.05
CA THR A 37 -0.80 -3.12 -40.91
C THR A 37 0.53 -2.69 -40.27
N GLY A 38 0.83 -3.14 -39.05
CA GLY A 38 2.10 -2.90 -38.36
C GLY A 38 2.41 -1.42 -38.08
N LYS A 39 1.40 -0.66 -37.65
CA LYS A 39 1.59 0.72 -37.17
C LYS A 39 2.32 0.73 -35.83
N GLY A 40 3.06 1.81 -35.58
CA GLY A 40 3.69 2.05 -34.27
C GLY A 40 2.68 2.31 -33.16
N TYR A 41 3.14 2.31 -31.91
CA TYR A 41 2.28 2.55 -30.74
C TYR A 41 1.56 3.92 -30.79
N PRO A 42 0.27 4.01 -30.43
CA PRO A 42 -0.53 5.23 -30.46
C PRO A 42 0.05 6.42 -29.70
N ARG A 43 -0.04 7.62 -30.29
CA ARG A 43 0.52 8.87 -29.74
C ARG A 43 -0.35 10.08 -30.06
N PHE A 44 -0.21 11.11 -29.23
CA PHE A 44 -0.75 12.44 -29.49
C PHE A 44 0.09 13.20 -30.51
N TYR A 45 -0.58 13.91 -31.42
CA TYR A 45 0.02 14.79 -32.41
C TYR A 45 -0.30 16.27 -32.12
N PRO A 46 0.69 17.17 -32.21
CA PRO A 46 2.12 16.90 -32.45
C PRO A 46 2.86 16.40 -31.19
N LYS A 47 2.35 16.74 -30.01
CA LYS A 47 2.87 16.31 -28.70
C LYS A 47 1.70 16.16 -27.72
N GLY A 48 1.82 15.25 -26.78
CA GLY A 48 0.84 15.10 -25.70
C GLY A 48 1.30 14.10 -24.65
N VAL A 49 0.36 13.65 -23.83
CA VAL A 49 0.62 12.72 -22.72
C VAL A 49 0.97 11.32 -23.23
N ALA A 50 1.68 10.55 -22.40
CA ALA A 50 1.89 9.13 -22.66
C ALA A 50 0.54 8.38 -22.64
N VAL A 51 0.36 7.46 -23.59
CA VAL A 51 -0.88 6.71 -23.76
C VAL A 51 -0.83 5.42 -22.93
N SER A 52 -1.81 5.23 -22.05
CA SER A 52 -1.94 3.98 -21.27
C SER A 52 -2.21 2.78 -22.20
N PRO A 53 -1.83 1.56 -21.81
CA PRO A 53 -2.11 0.35 -22.59
C PRO A 53 -3.56 0.23 -23.05
N PHE A 54 -4.51 0.43 -22.13
CA PHE A 54 -5.93 0.37 -22.45
C PHE A 54 -6.37 1.43 -23.46
N ASN A 55 -5.90 2.68 -23.35
CA ASN A 55 -6.20 3.70 -24.34
C ASN A 55 -5.56 3.38 -25.71
N ALA A 56 -4.34 2.85 -25.70
CA ALA A 56 -3.65 2.45 -26.93
C ALA A 56 -4.40 1.35 -27.67
N LEU A 57 -4.99 0.38 -26.96
CA LEU A 57 -5.86 -0.62 -27.57
C LEU A 57 -6.96 0.02 -28.42
N PHE A 58 -7.77 0.89 -27.83
CA PHE A 58 -8.91 1.47 -28.55
C PHE A 58 -8.49 2.47 -29.63
N MET A 59 -7.42 3.23 -29.41
CA MET A 59 -6.84 4.08 -30.45
C MET A 59 -6.40 3.25 -31.65
N ALA A 60 -5.68 2.14 -31.43
CA ALA A 60 -5.24 1.26 -32.50
C ALA A 60 -6.42 0.57 -33.20
N LEU A 61 -7.37 0.00 -32.45
CA LEU A 61 -8.59 -0.61 -33.02
C LEU A 61 -9.39 0.38 -33.86
N HIS A 62 -9.54 1.63 -33.40
CA HIS A 62 -10.19 2.69 -34.15
C HIS A 62 -9.43 3.01 -35.44
N SER A 63 -8.10 3.12 -35.37
CA SER A 63 -7.26 3.36 -36.55
C SER A 63 -7.34 2.21 -37.56
N ASP A 64 -7.44 0.96 -37.09
CA ASP A 64 -7.58 -0.23 -37.94
C ASP A 64 -8.96 -0.25 -38.61
N LYS A 65 -10.04 -0.04 -37.85
CA LYS A 65 -11.42 0.04 -38.36
C LYS A 65 -11.60 1.13 -39.41
N THR A 66 -10.94 2.28 -39.23
CA THR A 66 -11.05 3.42 -40.16
C THR A 66 -10.08 3.35 -41.34
N GLY A 67 -9.19 2.34 -41.39
CA GLY A 67 -8.16 2.26 -42.42
C GLY A 67 -7.13 3.40 -42.33
N SER A 68 -6.95 3.99 -41.14
CA SER A 68 -5.96 5.04 -40.91
C SER A 68 -4.54 4.50 -41.11
N LYS A 69 -3.70 5.29 -41.76
CA LYS A 69 -2.30 5.02 -42.08
C LYS A 69 -1.38 5.18 -40.90
N THR A 70 -1.75 6.02 -39.93
CA THR A 70 -0.93 6.28 -38.74
C THR A 70 -1.68 5.98 -37.46
N ASN A 71 -0.93 5.90 -36.37
CA ASN A 71 -1.44 5.83 -35.00
C ASN A 71 -1.29 7.19 -34.27
N LEU A 72 -1.46 8.28 -35.02
CA LEU A 72 -1.35 9.66 -34.52
C LEU A 72 -2.73 10.28 -34.31
N PHE A 73 -2.95 10.83 -33.13
CA PHE A 73 -4.26 11.32 -32.71
C PHE A 73 -4.20 12.73 -32.15
N THR A 74 -5.26 13.50 -32.33
CA THR A 74 -5.41 14.87 -31.84
C THR A 74 -6.78 15.10 -31.22
N LEU A 75 -6.87 16.07 -30.32
CA LEU A 75 -8.16 16.61 -29.88
C LEU A 75 -8.76 17.49 -30.99
N TYR A 76 -10.09 17.56 -31.04
CA TYR A 76 -10.82 18.43 -31.97
C TYR A 76 -10.41 19.90 -31.83
N SER A 77 -10.35 20.40 -30.59
CA SER A 77 -9.98 21.79 -30.29
C SER A 77 -8.57 22.13 -30.74
N GLU A 78 -7.62 21.20 -30.56
CA GLU A 78 -6.22 21.40 -30.94
C GLU A 78 -6.04 21.36 -32.47
N ALA A 79 -6.73 20.43 -33.15
CA ALA A 79 -6.74 20.35 -34.60
C ALA A 79 -7.32 21.64 -35.23
N LYS A 80 -8.44 22.13 -34.67
CA LYS A 80 -9.05 23.40 -35.06
C LYS A 80 -8.11 24.58 -34.85
N ALA A 81 -7.41 24.64 -33.71
CA ALA A 81 -6.46 25.71 -33.42
C ALA A 81 -5.26 25.74 -34.38
N ARG A 82 -4.90 24.59 -34.97
CA ARG A 82 -3.84 24.46 -35.97
C ARG A 82 -4.31 24.68 -37.42
N GLY A 83 -5.60 24.96 -37.65
CA GLY A 83 -6.14 25.13 -39.01
C GLY A 83 -6.38 23.81 -39.76
N GLU A 84 -6.21 22.67 -39.11
CA GLU A 84 -6.37 21.32 -39.64
C GLU A 84 -7.58 20.65 -38.98
N SER A 85 -8.76 21.29 -39.05
CA SER A 85 -9.98 20.82 -38.38
C SER A 85 -10.35 19.38 -38.78
N VAL A 86 -11.08 18.70 -37.90
CA VAL A 86 -11.68 17.38 -38.21
C VAL A 86 -12.69 17.52 -39.34
N ARG A 87 -12.67 16.59 -40.31
CA ARG A 87 -13.61 16.58 -41.44
C ARG A 87 -15.04 16.35 -40.96
N GLU A 88 -16.01 16.81 -41.76
CA GLU A 88 -17.43 16.61 -41.45
C GLU A 88 -17.77 15.12 -41.33
N HIS A 89 -18.68 14.80 -40.42
CA HIS A 89 -19.18 13.44 -40.14
C HIS A 89 -18.18 12.42 -39.56
N GLU A 90 -16.92 12.80 -39.33
CA GLU A 90 -15.94 11.94 -38.68
C GLU A 90 -16.31 11.67 -37.22
N ARG A 91 -16.17 10.42 -36.79
CA ARG A 91 -16.38 10.00 -35.40
C ARG A 91 -15.04 9.71 -34.73
N GLY A 92 -14.83 10.26 -33.55
CA GLY A 92 -13.62 10.01 -32.77
C GLY A 92 -13.70 8.77 -31.87
N VAL A 93 -12.60 8.49 -31.18
CA VAL A 93 -12.43 7.40 -30.22
C VAL A 93 -12.38 7.95 -28.79
N PRO A 94 -13.04 7.30 -27.81
CA PRO A 94 -12.93 7.71 -26.41
C PRO A 94 -11.52 7.46 -25.86
N PHE A 95 -11.02 8.41 -25.08
CA PHE A 95 -9.74 8.39 -24.39
C PHE A 95 -9.95 8.67 -22.90
N LEU A 96 -9.46 7.77 -22.06
CA LEU A 96 -9.52 7.90 -20.61
C LEU A 96 -8.33 8.73 -20.13
N PHE A 97 -8.58 10.00 -19.80
CA PHE A 97 -7.59 10.91 -19.27
C PHE A 97 -7.58 10.84 -17.74
N TYR A 98 -6.51 10.27 -17.16
CA TYR A 98 -6.33 10.20 -15.71
C TYR A 98 -5.58 11.44 -15.22
N ASN A 99 -6.29 12.34 -14.54
CA ASN A 99 -5.70 13.57 -14.03
C ASN A 99 -5.47 13.49 -12.51
N TRP A 100 -4.27 13.88 -12.08
CA TRP A 100 -3.87 14.02 -10.68
C TRP A 100 -4.06 15.46 -10.22
N ASN A 101 -5.24 16.02 -10.47
CA ASN A 101 -5.54 17.43 -10.19
C ASN A 101 -6.08 17.67 -8.78
N LYS A 102 -6.41 16.60 -8.04
CA LYS A 102 -6.92 16.68 -6.66
C LYS A 102 -6.17 15.70 -5.75
N TYR A 103 -5.94 16.09 -4.51
CA TYR A 103 -5.30 15.28 -3.48
C TYR A 103 -6.17 15.30 -2.24
N VAL A 104 -6.47 14.14 -1.66
CA VAL A 104 -7.24 14.02 -0.43
C VAL A 104 -6.33 13.69 0.73
N ASN A 105 -6.54 14.32 1.88
CA ASN A 105 -5.81 13.98 3.08
C ASN A 105 -6.12 12.53 3.50
N LYS A 106 -5.09 11.74 3.83
CA LYS A 106 -5.20 10.34 4.24
C LYS A 106 -6.06 10.19 5.50
N ASN A 107 -6.01 11.18 6.39
CA ASN A 107 -6.68 11.21 7.68
C ASN A 107 -8.03 11.95 7.66
N ASN A 108 -8.20 12.88 6.71
CA ASN A 108 -9.44 13.63 6.55
C ASN A 108 -9.96 13.59 5.10
N PRO A 109 -10.95 12.72 4.79
CA PRO A 109 -11.53 12.60 3.45
C PRO A 109 -12.18 13.87 2.90
N ASN A 110 -12.56 14.82 3.77
CA ASN A 110 -13.19 16.08 3.37
C ASN A 110 -12.15 17.15 2.99
N ASN A 111 -10.89 16.96 3.36
CA ASN A 111 -9.81 17.87 3.01
C ASN A 111 -9.22 17.45 1.66
N ILE A 112 -9.74 18.06 0.59
CA ILE A 112 -9.29 17.86 -0.78
C ILE A 112 -8.63 19.15 -1.26
N ILE A 113 -7.38 19.06 -1.67
CA ILE A 113 -6.59 20.19 -2.19
C ILE A 113 -6.29 20.00 -3.67
N SER A 114 -5.98 21.08 -4.38
CA SER A 114 -5.58 21.01 -5.78
C SER A 114 -4.15 20.50 -5.94
N ARG A 115 -3.75 20.16 -7.17
CA ARG A 115 -2.35 19.83 -7.48
C ARG A 115 -1.39 20.97 -7.15
N ASN A 116 -1.80 22.22 -7.40
CA ASN A 116 -0.94 23.37 -7.14
C ASN A 116 -0.70 23.52 -5.65
N ASP A 117 -1.75 23.42 -4.84
CA ASP A 117 -1.65 23.47 -3.38
C ASP A 117 -0.79 22.31 -2.85
N TYR A 118 -1.01 21.09 -3.37
CA TYR A 118 -0.22 19.93 -2.99
C TYR A 118 1.27 20.10 -3.32
N GLN A 119 1.60 20.71 -4.46
CA GLN A 119 3.00 20.96 -4.85
C GLN A 119 3.70 21.94 -3.90
N GLN A 120 2.95 22.88 -3.32
CA GLN A 120 3.46 23.86 -2.35
C GLN A 120 3.67 23.30 -0.94
N LEU A 121 3.13 22.11 -0.63
CA LEU A 121 3.35 21.45 0.66
C LEU A 121 4.81 21.01 0.85
N ILE A 122 5.27 21.03 2.11
CA ILE A 122 6.56 20.46 2.51
C ILE A 122 6.53 18.91 2.43
N PRO A 123 7.69 18.22 2.36
CA PRO A 123 7.74 16.77 2.18
C PRO A 123 6.94 15.97 3.21
N GLU A 124 6.99 16.34 4.50
CA GLU A 124 6.23 15.63 5.55
C GLU A 124 4.71 15.78 5.39
N GLU A 125 4.24 16.94 4.92
CA GLU A 125 2.82 17.18 4.67
C GLU A 125 2.32 16.48 3.41
N LYS A 126 3.17 16.38 2.38
CA LYS A 126 2.87 15.59 1.17
C LYS A 126 2.59 14.13 1.51
N GLU A 127 3.31 13.54 2.47
CA GLU A 127 3.06 12.17 2.95
C GLU A 127 1.65 12.00 3.54
N ARG A 128 1.00 13.08 4.00
CA ARG A 128 -0.36 13.05 4.57
C ARG A 128 -1.46 13.10 3.51
N TYR A 129 -1.15 13.32 2.25
CA TYR A 129 -2.12 13.41 1.17
C TYR A 129 -1.95 12.24 0.18
N LYS A 130 -3.04 11.86 -0.48
CA LYS A 130 -3.07 10.88 -1.58
C LYS A 130 -3.76 11.47 -2.78
N GLY A 131 -3.20 11.27 -3.97
CA GLY A 131 -3.81 11.74 -5.21
C GLY A 131 -5.17 11.06 -5.48
N ILE A 132 -6.18 11.87 -5.79
CA ILE A 132 -7.46 11.40 -6.31
C ILE A 132 -7.30 11.26 -7.82
N HIS A 133 -7.51 10.04 -8.31
CA HIS A 133 -7.49 9.77 -9.75
C HIS A 133 -8.85 10.19 -10.32
N ASN A 134 -8.91 11.34 -10.98
CA ASN A 134 -10.09 11.74 -11.71
C ASN A 134 -9.98 11.24 -13.15
N ARG A 135 -10.90 10.36 -13.55
CA ARG A 135 -11.04 9.87 -14.93
C ARG A 135 -11.93 10.86 -15.70
N GLU A 136 -11.36 11.54 -16.68
CA GLU A 136 -12.07 12.40 -17.63
C GLU A 136 -12.07 11.72 -19.00
N ILE A 137 -13.22 11.66 -19.67
CA ILE A 137 -13.30 11.08 -21.00
C ILE A 137 -13.17 12.19 -22.02
N ARG A 138 -12.21 12.04 -22.94
CA ARG A 138 -12.04 12.91 -24.10
C ARG A 138 -12.25 12.13 -25.38
N THR A 139 -12.62 12.83 -26.44
CA THR A 139 -12.73 12.24 -27.78
C THR A 139 -11.53 12.64 -28.62
N LEU A 140 -10.80 11.65 -29.12
CA LEU A 140 -9.66 11.84 -30.02
C LEU A 140 -10.02 11.49 -31.45
N PHE A 141 -9.33 12.12 -32.39
CA PHE A 141 -9.47 11.87 -33.82
C PHE A 141 -8.10 11.53 -34.38
N ASN A 142 -8.01 10.54 -35.26
CA ASN A 142 -6.78 10.27 -35.98
C ASN A 142 -6.46 11.47 -36.90
N ILE A 143 -5.18 11.76 -37.15
CA ILE A 143 -4.80 12.84 -38.07
C ILE A 143 -5.36 12.62 -39.49
N ASP A 144 -5.61 11.37 -39.88
CA ASP A 144 -6.21 11.01 -41.17
C ASP A 144 -7.68 11.43 -41.28
N GLN A 145 -8.33 11.69 -40.15
CA GLN A 145 -9.71 12.22 -40.05
C GLN A 145 -9.75 13.76 -40.10
N THR A 146 -8.60 14.42 -40.21
CA THR A 146 -8.48 15.87 -40.22
C THR A 146 -8.23 16.41 -41.62
N LEU A 147 -8.20 17.74 -41.74
CA LEU A 147 -7.79 18.43 -42.96
C LEU A 147 -6.27 18.52 -43.13
N LEU A 148 -5.45 18.01 -42.19
CA LEU A 148 -3.97 18.02 -42.30
C LEU A 148 -3.46 17.46 -43.65
N PRO A 149 -3.97 16.32 -44.17
CA PRO A 149 -3.53 15.79 -45.47
C PRO A 149 -3.78 16.74 -46.65
N LEU A 150 -4.69 17.71 -46.50
CA LEU A 150 -5.07 18.67 -47.53
C LEU A 150 -4.42 20.04 -47.32
N VAL A 151 -4.33 20.51 -46.07
CA VAL A 151 -3.85 21.85 -45.70
C VAL A 151 -2.32 21.89 -45.65
N ASP A 152 -1.67 20.84 -45.16
CA ASP A 152 -0.21 20.72 -45.12
C ASP A 152 0.23 19.30 -45.50
N LYS A 153 0.11 19.02 -46.80
CA LYS A 153 0.46 17.72 -47.39
C LYS A 153 1.92 17.32 -47.11
N LYS A 154 2.85 18.28 -47.10
CA LYS A 154 4.28 18.00 -46.87
C LYS A 154 4.55 17.58 -45.43
N ALA A 155 3.93 18.24 -44.45
CA ALA A 155 4.01 17.80 -43.06
C ALA A 155 3.38 16.42 -42.89
N TYR A 156 2.23 16.17 -43.51
CA TYR A 156 1.57 14.87 -43.49
C TYR A 156 2.45 13.74 -44.08
N GLU A 157 3.06 13.96 -45.25
CA GLU A 157 3.99 13.00 -45.87
C GLU A 157 5.19 12.71 -44.95
N THR A 158 5.75 13.74 -44.31
CA THR A 158 6.84 13.57 -43.31
C THR A 158 6.40 12.71 -42.11
N LEU A 159 5.14 12.86 -41.67
CA LEU A 159 4.57 12.03 -40.61
C LEU A 159 4.36 10.59 -41.06
N LEU A 160 3.94 10.36 -42.31
CA LEU A 160 3.82 9.02 -42.89
C LEU A 160 5.17 8.32 -43.00
N GLU A 161 6.23 9.01 -43.41
CA GLU A 161 7.58 8.44 -43.45
C GLU A 161 8.05 7.99 -42.05
N LYS A 162 7.68 8.75 -41.02
CA LYS A 162 8.16 8.50 -39.65
C LYS A 162 7.28 7.56 -38.83
N TYR A 163 5.97 7.58 -39.05
CA TYR A 163 4.96 6.93 -38.21
C TYR A 163 3.88 6.18 -38.99
N GLY A 164 4.03 6.08 -40.32
CA GLY A 164 3.13 5.34 -41.19
C GLY A 164 3.12 3.84 -40.91
N ASN A 165 2.20 3.16 -41.59
CA ASN A 165 2.07 1.71 -41.49
C ASN A 165 3.28 1.00 -42.09
N SER A 166 3.66 -0.14 -41.53
CA SER A 166 4.84 -0.87 -41.98
C SER A 166 4.61 -1.66 -43.26
N VAL A 167 3.36 -1.93 -43.64
CA VAL A 167 3.02 -2.60 -44.90
C VAL A 167 3.36 -1.74 -46.13
N GLU A 168 3.09 -0.42 -46.09
CA GLU A 168 3.51 0.54 -47.13
C GLU A 168 5.02 0.80 -47.08
N GLN A 169 5.68 0.57 -45.93
CA GLN A 169 7.13 0.73 -45.74
C GLN A 169 7.94 -0.56 -45.97
N GLY A 170 7.28 -1.69 -46.23
CA GLY A 170 7.92 -2.98 -46.51
C GLY A 170 8.41 -3.73 -45.26
N PHE A 171 7.54 -3.97 -44.27
CA PHE A 171 7.87 -4.81 -43.12
C PHE A 171 8.38 -6.18 -43.58
N GLY A 172 9.68 -6.41 -43.40
CA GLY A 172 10.36 -7.60 -43.87
C GLY A 172 11.51 -8.00 -42.95
N GLU A 173 12.51 -8.68 -43.51
CA GLU A 173 13.62 -9.21 -42.68
C GLU A 173 14.50 -8.15 -42.06
N LYS A 174 14.48 -6.91 -42.56
CA LYS A 174 15.27 -5.81 -41.99
C LYS A 174 14.71 -5.39 -40.62
N GLU A 175 13.41 -5.13 -40.53
CA GLU A 175 12.74 -4.74 -39.29
C GLU A 175 12.78 -5.89 -38.27
N LEU A 176 12.58 -7.13 -38.74
CA LEU A 176 12.72 -8.32 -37.89
C LEU A 176 14.15 -8.49 -37.36
N ARG A 177 15.18 -8.16 -38.15
CA ARG A 177 16.58 -8.19 -37.71
C ARG A 177 16.87 -7.16 -36.62
N GLU A 178 16.23 -5.99 -36.65
CA GLU A 178 16.34 -4.97 -35.60
C GLU A 178 15.54 -5.32 -34.34
N LEU A 179 14.39 -5.99 -34.52
CA LEU A 179 13.52 -6.41 -33.42
C LEU A 179 14.15 -7.54 -32.59
N ARG A 180 14.74 -8.56 -33.23
CA ARG A 180 15.31 -9.75 -32.56
C ARG A 180 16.20 -9.43 -31.35
N PRO A 181 17.25 -8.58 -31.45
CA PRO A 181 18.08 -8.26 -30.30
C PRO A 181 17.32 -7.50 -29.21
N ARG A 182 16.39 -6.61 -29.57
CA ARG A 182 15.56 -5.86 -28.62
C ARG A 182 14.62 -6.80 -27.85
N PHE A 183 13.99 -7.74 -28.54
CA PHE A 183 13.11 -8.73 -27.94
C PHE A 183 13.88 -9.69 -27.03
N ASN A 184 15.07 -10.14 -27.45
CA ASN A 184 15.92 -10.96 -26.60
C ASN A 184 16.36 -10.23 -25.33
N ALA A 185 16.74 -8.96 -25.43
CA ALA A 185 17.07 -8.13 -24.27
C ALA A 185 15.85 -7.95 -23.34
N PHE A 186 14.65 -7.77 -23.90
CA PHE A 186 13.41 -7.73 -23.15
C PHE A 186 13.18 -9.04 -22.37
N VAL A 187 13.24 -10.20 -23.04
CA VAL A 187 13.06 -11.51 -22.38
C VAL A 187 14.11 -11.74 -21.29
N GLN A 188 15.36 -11.31 -21.52
CA GLN A 188 16.40 -11.35 -20.49
C GLN A 188 16.05 -10.47 -19.29
N ALA A 189 15.60 -9.23 -19.49
CA ALA A 189 15.19 -8.35 -18.41
C ALA A 189 14.03 -8.96 -17.59
N ILE A 190 13.05 -9.58 -18.26
CA ILE A 190 11.98 -10.32 -17.60
C ILE A 190 12.52 -11.49 -16.78
N SER A 191 13.44 -12.28 -17.33
CA SER A 191 14.05 -13.43 -16.65
C SER A 191 14.81 -13.03 -15.37
N HIS A 192 15.51 -11.91 -15.40
CA HIS A 192 16.28 -11.41 -14.25
C HIS A 192 15.40 -10.72 -13.19
N ASN A 193 14.38 -9.97 -13.62
CA ASN A 193 13.67 -9.04 -12.75
C ASN A 193 12.26 -9.49 -12.35
N MET A 194 11.64 -10.45 -13.06
CA MET A 194 10.25 -10.85 -12.81
C MET A 194 10.05 -12.34 -12.58
N VAL A 195 10.42 -13.18 -13.54
CA VAL A 195 10.11 -14.61 -13.54
C VAL A 195 11.12 -15.35 -14.42
N PRO A 196 11.72 -16.47 -13.96
CA PRO A 196 12.65 -17.23 -14.78
C PRO A 196 12.03 -17.66 -16.11
N VAL A 197 12.71 -17.33 -17.21
CA VAL A 197 12.34 -17.81 -18.55
C VAL A 197 13.33 -18.89 -18.97
N ARG A 198 12.82 -20.09 -19.23
CA ARG A 198 13.59 -21.30 -19.55
C ARG A 198 13.19 -21.84 -20.92
N THR A 199 14.12 -22.57 -21.55
CA THR A 199 13.81 -23.33 -22.76
C THR A 199 12.97 -24.55 -22.40
N ASP A 200 11.89 -24.77 -23.16
CA ASP A 200 11.05 -25.95 -23.07
C ASP A 200 11.56 -27.08 -23.98
N GLY A 201 11.51 -28.32 -23.49
CA GLY A 201 11.89 -29.52 -24.24
C GLY A 201 10.71 -30.29 -24.84
N SER A 202 9.47 -29.97 -24.44
CA SER A 202 8.24 -30.65 -24.89
C SER A 202 7.66 -30.09 -26.19
N GLY A 203 8.05 -28.87 -26.56
CA GLY A 203 7.54 -28.16 -27.73
C GLY A 203 6.31 -27.30 -27.46
N VAL A 204 5.89 -27.15 -26.20
CA VAL A 204 4.70 -26.37 -25.83
C VAL A 204 5.07 -25.25 -24.86
N ALA A 205 4.79 -24.00 -25.27
CA ALA A 205 4.98 -22.84 -24.42
C ALA A 205 3.95 -22.84 -23.28
N HIS A 206 4.43 -22.65 -22.04
CA HIS A 206 3.55 -22.56 -20.88
C HIS A 206 4.21 -21.82 -19.71
N TYR A 207 3.37 -21.19 -18.90
CA TYR A 207 3.71 -20.71 -17.58
C TYR A 207 3.30 -21.74 -16.52
N ASP A 208 4.26 -22.21 -15.71
CA ASP A 208 4.02 -23.11 -14.59
C ASP A 208 3.83 -22.26 -13.31
N SER A 209 2.57 -22.18 -12.85
CA SER A 209 2.20 -21.38 -11.68
C SER A 209 2.72 -21.94 -10.35
N GLN A 210 3.02 -23.24 -10.28
CA GLN A 210 3.56 -23.85 -9.05
C GLN A 210 5.05 -23.56 -8.90
N LYS A 211 5.80 -23.68 -10.01
CA LYS A 211 7.26 -23.38 -10.03
C LYS A 211 7.57 -21.90 -10.21
N ASP A 212 6.55 -21.11 -10.49
CA ASP A 212 6.66 -19.72 -10.91
C ASP A 212 7.74 -19.53 -11.99
N ALA A 213 7.59 -20.23 -13.12
CA ALA A 213 8.57 -20.20 -14.21
C ALA A 213 7.89 -20.33 -15.57
N ILE A 214 8.49 -19.68 -16.57
CA ILE A 214 8.04 -19.74 -17.96
C ILE A 214 8.91 -20.72 -18.73
N TYR A 215 8.29 -21.57 -19.53
CA TYR A 215 8.94 -22.53 -20.42
C TYR A 215 8.54 -22.20 -21.86
N ILE A 216 9.51 -21.86 -22.72
CA ILE A 216 9.29 -21.50 -24.13
C ILE A 216 10.09 -22.43 -25.05
N PRO A 217 9.47 -23.03 -26.10
CA PRO A 217 10.19 -23.82 -27.11
C PRO A 217 11.25 -23.01 -27.86
N ARG A 218 12.08 -23.66 -28.67
CA ARG A 218 13.08 -22.92 -29.44
C ARG A 218 12.38 -22.13 -30.52
N GLN A 219 12.92 -20.96 -30.86
CA GLN A 219 12.35 -20.09 -31.90
C GLN A 219 12.14 -20.81 -33.25
N LYS A 220 12.97 -21.81 -33.59
CA LYS A 220 12.85 -22.62 -34.81
C LYS A 220 11.68 -23.61 -34.80
N ASP A 221 11.08 -23.85 -33.63
CA ASP A 221 9.94 -24.73 -33.46
C ASP A 221 8.61 -23.98 -33.76
N PHE A 222 8.68 -22.68 -34.11
CA PHE A 222 7.56 -21.84 -34.55
C PHE A 222 7.64 -21.55 -36.06
N GLU A 223 6.48 -21.46 -36.72
CA GLU A 223 6.38 -21.19 -38.16
C GLU A 223 6.89 -19.78 -38.52
N HIS A 224 6.46 -18.77 -37.76
CA HIS A 224 6.94 -17.41 -37.92
C HIS A 224 7.55 -16.85 -36.63
N TYR A 225 8.50 -15.94 -36.79
CA TYR A 225 9.12 -15.26 -35.63
C TYR A 225 8.10 -14.47 -34.81
N THR A 226 7.07 -13.91 -35.44
CA THR A 226 5.99 -13.20 -34.77
C THR A 226 5.14 -14.12 -33.90
N ASP A 227 4.95 -15.39 -34.27
CA ASP A 227 4.26 -16.38 -33.42
C ASP A 227 5.09 -16.68 -32.16
N TYR A 228 6.42 -16.83 -32.32
CA TYR A 228 7.34 -16.99 -31.19
C TYR A 228 7.27 -15.80 -30.22
N VAL A 229 7.30 -14.57 -30.76
CA VAL A 229 7.21 -13.33 -29.97
C VAL A 229 5.89 -13.29 -29.21
N GLN A 230 4.76 -13.45 -29.91
CA GLN A 230 3.45 -13.33 -29.28
C GLN A 230 3.20 -14.42 -28.24
N GLU A 231 3.59 -15.66 -28.52
CA GLU A 231 3.42 -16.75 -27.58
C GLU A 231 4.27 -16.56 -26.32
N THR A 232 5.52 -16.11 -26.48
CA THR A 232 6.37 -15.72 -25.36
C THR A 232 5.71 -14.61 -24.54
N LEU A 233 5.13 -13.60 -25.18
CA LEU A 233 4.41 -12.53 -24.51
C LEU A 233 3.16 -13.02 -23.77
N ARG A 234 2.38 -13.96 -24.33
CA ARG A 234 1.24 -14.56 -23.62
C ARG A 234 1.69 -15.20 -22.31
N GLN A 235 2.76 -15.99 -22.33
CA GLN A 235 3.26 -16.65 -21.12
C GLN A 235 3.82 -15.65 -20.08
N ILE A 236 4.50 -14.59 -20.54
CA ILE A 236 4.96 -13.50 -19.67
C ILE A 236 3.77 -12.77 -19.02
N ILE A 237 2.72 -12.50 -19.79
CA ILE A 237 1.50 -11.87 -19.28
C ILE A 237 0.80 -12.77 -18.27
N SER A 238 0.63 -14.07 -18.57
CA SER A 238 0.09 -15.06 -17.62
C SER A 238 0.87 -15.05 -16.31
N ALA A 239 2.20 -14.99 -16.37
CA ALA A 239 3.04 -14.93 -15.18
C ALA A 239 2.73 -13.70 -14.31
N THR A 240 2.41 -12.53 -14.87
CA THR A 240 2.03 -11.36 -14.05
C THR A 240 0.82 -11.61 -13.15
N GLY A 241 -0.06 -12.56 -13.51
CA GLY A 241 -1.26 -12.94 -12.77
C GLY A 241 -1.03 -13.82 -11.54
N HIS A 242 0.21 -14.30 -11.32
CA HIS A 242 0.58 -15.14 -10.18
C HIS A 242 0.13 -14.57 -8.83
N GLN A 243 -0.20 -15.43 -7.87
CA GLN A 243 -0.69 -15.07 -6.53
C GLN A 243 0.22 -14.11 -5.75
N GLN A 244 1.53 -14.11 -6.03
CA GLN A 244 2.50 -13.22 -5.38
C GLN A 244 2.78 -11.92 -6.18
N ARG A 245 2.13 -11.74 -7.34
CA ARG A 245 2.20 -10.54 -8.19
C ARG A 245 0.83 -9.85 -8.24
N LEU A 246 0.10 -9.94 -9.34
CA LEU A 246 -1.23 -9.32 -9.46
C LEU A 246 -2.35 -10.18 -8.89
N ALA A 247 -2.09 -11.48 -8.69
CA ALA A 247 -3.01 -12.42 -8.08
C ALA A 247 -4.41 -12.40 -8.74
N ARG A 248 -4.42 -12.45 -10.07
CA ARG A 248 -5.64 -12.41 -10.88
C ARG A 248 -6.49 -13.63 -10.61
N GLU A 249 -7.81 -13.44 -10.57
CA GLU A 249 -8.74 -14.49 -10.12
C GLU A 249 -8.62 -15.79 -10.92
N GLY A 250 -8.42 -15.71 -12.24
CA GLY A 250 -8.25 -16.89 -13.10
C GLY A 250 -6.91 -17.63 -12.95
N MET A 251 -6.01 -17.17 -12.07
CA MET A 251 -4.69 -17.76 -11.84
C MET A 251 -4.50 -18.30 -10.43
N VAL A 252 -5.44 -18.05 -9.51
CA VAL A 252 -5.24 -18.33 -8.08
C VAL A 252 -6.10 -19.50 -7.61
N MET A 253 -5.46 -20.44 -6.92
CA MET A 253 -6.13 -21.55 -6.24
C MET A 253 -6.73 -21.06 -4.93
N LYS A 254 -8.05 -21.14 -4.76
CA LYS A 254 -8.74 -20.78 -3.50
C LYS A 254 -8.88 -22.01 -2.61
N ASN A 255 -8.14 -22.09 -1.51
CA ASN A 255 -8.15 -23.25 -0.59
C ASN A 255 -7.94 -24.60 -1.29
N GLY A 256 -6.99 -24.65 -2.24
CA GLY A 256 -6.74 -25.86 -3.05
C GLY A 256 -7.76 -26.11 -4.17
N THR A 257 -8.77 -25.27 -4.33
CA THR A 257 -9.75 -25.33 -5.43
C THR A 257 -9.25 -24.50 -6.62
N PRO A 258 -9.27 -25.03 -7.86
CA PRO A 258 -8.91 -24.26 -9.04
C PRO A 258 -9.85 -23.07 -9.28
N PRO A 259 -9.39 -22.07 -10.03
CA PRO A 259 -10.25 -20.96 -10.46
C PRO A 259 -11.47 -21.49 -11.21
N THR A 260 -12.58 -20.75 -11.13
CA THR A 260 -13.80 -21.09 -11.87
C THR A 260 -13.54 -21.03 -13.37
N GLU A 261 -14.34 -21.75 -14.16
CA GLU A 261 -14.21 -21.75 -15.61
C GLU A 261 -14.36 -20.33 -16.19
N ASP A 262 -15.29 -19.53 -15.68
CA ASP A 262 -15.49 -18.14 -16.10
C ASP A 262 -14.26 -17.27 -15.77
N ALA A 263 -13.69 -17.40 -14.58
CA ALA A 263 -12.47 -16.68 -14.21
C ALA A 263 -11.29 -17.08 -15.11
N ALA A 264 -11.18 -18.35 -15.46
CA ALA A 264 -10.16 -18.85 -16.38
C ALA A 264 -10.37 -18.31 -17.81
N LYS A 265 -11.61 -18.22 -18.30
CA LYS A 265 -11.93 -17.63 -19.61
C LYS A 265 -11.66 -16.12 -19.64
N GLN A 266 -11.95 -15.41 -18.55
CA GLN A 266 -11.62 -14.00 -18.42
C GLN A 266 -10.10 -13.77 -18.41
N GLU A 267 -9.35 -14.61 -17.70
CA GLU A 267 -7.88 -14.54 -17.69
C GLU A 267 -7.29 -14.72 -19.09
N ARG A 268 -7.82 -15.65 -19.88
CA ARG A 268 -7.41 -15.84 -21.27
C ARG A 268 -7.69 -14.58 -22.11
N LEU A 269 -8.82 -13.91 -21.92
CA LEU A 269 -9.13 -12.64 -22.59
C LEU A 269 -8.11 -11.55 -22.22
N VAL A 270 -7.84 -11.38 -20.92
CA VAL A 270 -6.84 -10.42 -20.43
C VAL A 270 -5.46 -10.71 -21.04
N THR A 271 -5.07 -11.98 -21.11
CA THR A 271 -3.80 -12.41 -21.69
C THR A 271 -3.69 -12.13 -23.20
N GLU A 272 -4.74 -12.42 -23.97
CA GLU A 272 -4.76 -12.09 -25.41
C GLU A 272 -4.71 -10.58 -25.65
N ILE A 273 -5.49 -9.79 -24.89
CA ILE A 273 -5.52 -8.33 -25.03
C ILE A 273 -4.16 -7.72 -24.66
N ALA A 274 -3.61 -8.06 -23.50
CA ALA A 274 -2.38 -7.44 -23.02
C ALA A 274 -1.14 -7.90 -23.82
N SER A 275 -1.11 -9.16 -24.28
CA SER A 275 -0.07 -9.60 -25.22
C SER A 275 -0.20 -8.89 -26.57
N GLY A 276 -1.42 -8.68 -27.08
CA GLY A 276 -1.66 -7.92 -28.31
C GLY A 276 -1.24 -6.46 -28.21
N ILE A 277 -1.45 -5.80 -27.07
CA ILE A 277 -0.96 -4.44 -26.84
C ILE A 277 0.58 -4.41 -26.79
N LYS A 278 1.22 -5.41 -26.20
CA LYS A 278 2.70 -5.49 -26.21
C LYS A 278 3.26 -5.81 -27.61
N MET A 279 2.52 -6.56 -28.45
CA MET A 279 2.83 -6.69 -29.89
C MET A 279 2.73 -5.33 -30.60
N LEU A 280 1.66 -4.56 -30.34
CA LEU A 280 1.49 -3.20 -30.85
C LEU A 280 2.62 -2.24 -30.39
N GLU A 281 3.08 -2.34 -29.14
CA GLU A 281 4.25 -1.59 -28.65
C GLU A 281 5.52 -1.88 -29.48
N MET A 282 5.65 -3.11 -30.00
CA MET A 282 6.75 -3.55 -30.85
C MET A 282 6.50 -3.28 -32.35
N GLY A 283 5.36 -2.68 -32.71
CA GLY A 283 4.97 -2.45 -34.10
C GLY A 283 4.54 -3.71 -34.86
N LEU A 284 4.15 -4.76 -34.14
CA LEU A 284 3.77 -6.05 -34.70
C LEU A 284 2.24 -6.24 -34.74
N PRO A 285 1.74 -7.07 -35.68
CA PRO A 285 0.36 -7.52 -35.66
C PRO A 285 0.12 -8.53 -34.53
N ALA A 286 -1.08 -8.56 -33.97
CA ALA A 286 -1.49 -9.54 -32.96
C ALA A 286 -2.56 -10.49 -33.49
N ARG A 287 -2.37 -11.77 -33.22
CA ARG A 287 -3.26 -12.88 -33.58
C ARG A 287 -3.89 -13.48 -32.33
N ILE A 288 -5.16 -13.89 -32.35
CA ILE A 288 -5.74 -14.72 -31.27
C ILE A 288 -5.14 -16.12 -31.40
N SER A 289 -4.75 -16.75 -30.29
CA SER A 289 -4.24 -18.13 -30.35
C SER A 289 -5.31 -19.12 -30.85
N ASP A 290 -4.88 -20.19 -31.51
CA ASP A 290 -5.78 -21.19 -32.12
C ASP A 290 -6.68 -21.87 -31.07
N GLY A 291 -6.19 -21.99 -29.83
CA GLY A 291 -6.98 -22.52 -28.71
C GLY A 291 -8.05 -21.54 -28.22
N ASN A 292 -7.79 -20.24 -28.28
CA ASN A 292 -8.66 -19.21 -27.74
C ASN A 292 -9.63 -18.62 -28.77
N ILE A 293 -9.42 -18.82 -30.08
CA ILE A 293 -10.35 -18.33 -31.11
C ILE A 293 -11.77 -18.86 -30.92
N LYS A 294 -11.91 -20.05 -30.31
CA LYS A 294 -13.19 -20.69 -29.96
C LYS A 294 -13.93 -19.97 -28.81
N LEU A 295 -13.27 -19.07 -28.10
CA LEU A 295 -13.85 -18.29 -26.98
C LEU A 295 -14.38 -16.93 -27.43
N VAL A 296 -14.19 -16.53 -28.70
CA VAL A 296 -14.60 -15.22 -29.22
C VAL A 296 -16.09 -14.96 -29.01
N ASP A 297 -16.96 -15.92 -29.34
CA ASP A 297 -18.41 -15.78 -29.16
C ASP A 297 -18.78 -15.56 -27.68
N TYR A 298 -18.15 -16.32 -26.78
CA TYR A 298 -18.34 -16.18 -25.34
C TYR A 298 -17.88 -14.79 -24.87
N TRP A 299 -16.67 -14.35 -25.24
CA TRP A 299 -16.15 -13.05 -24.83
C TRP A 299 -17.01 -11.90 -25.36
N ASN A 300 -17.52 -12.00 -26.60
CA ASN A 300 -18.39 -10.99 -27.18
C ASN A 300 -19.74 -10.90 -26.47
N ARG A 301 -20.28 -12.02 -26.00
CA ARG A 301 -21.47 -12.01 -25.13
C ARG A 301 -21.16 -11.32 -23.81
N GLU A 302 -20.09 -11.72 -23.12
CA GLU A 302 -19.73 -11.16 -21.82
C GLU A 302 -19.43 -9.65 -21.90
N LEU A 303 -18.75 -9.17 -22.95
CA LEU A 303 -18.48 -7.75 -23.17
C LEU A 303 -19.77 -6.92 -23.33
N LYS A 304 -20.81 -7.49 -23.93
CA LYS A 304 -22.10 -6.82 -24.15
C LYS A 304 -23.00 -6.86 -22.91
N GLU A 305 -23.03 -8.00 -22.22
CA GLU A 305 -23.96 -8.25 -21.11
C GLU A 305 -23.42 -7.82 -19.74
N ASN A 306 -22.10 -7.78 -19.56
CA ASN A 306 -21.46 -7.37 -18.31
C ASN A 306 -20.86 -5.95 -18.40
N PRO A 307 -21.57 -4.90 -17.93
CA PRO A 307 -21.11 -3.51 -18.03
C PRO A 307 -19.86 -3.19 -17.19
N CYS A 308 -19.44 -4.11 -16.31
CA CYS A 308 -18.25 -3.97 -15.48
C CYS A 308 -17.01 -4.61 -16.11
N LEU A 309 -17.18 -5.53 -17.07
CA LEU A 309 -16.06 -6.28 -17.65
C LEU A 309 -15.03 -5.35 -18.31
N ILE A 310 -15.49 -4.28 -18.98
CA ILE A 310 -14.60 -3.33 -19.62
C ILE A 310 -13.71 -2.56 -18.62
N ASP A 311 -14.22 -2.22 -17.44
CA ASP A 311 -13.41 -1.58 -16.39
C ASP A 311 -12.43 -2.58 -15.75
N VAL A 312 -12.82 -3.86 -15.68
CA VAL A 312 -11.93 -4.94 -15.24
C VAL A 312 -10.79 -5.11 -16.24
N ILE A 313 -11.08 -5.16 -17.55
CA ILE A 313 -10.06 -5.21 -18.62
C ILE A 313 -9.16 -3.97 -18.53
N GLU A 314 -9.72 -2.76 -18.34
CA GLU A 314 -8.96 -1.53 -18.14
C GLU A 314 -7.93 -1.68 -17.02
N SER A 315 -8.36 -2.12 -15.84
CA SER A 315 -7.48 -2.29 -14.69
C SER A 315 -6.44 -3.39 -14.93
N GLU A 316 -6.86 -4.59 -15.32
CA GLU A 316 -5.98 -5.76 -15.42
C GLU A 316 -4.90 -5.62 -16.49
N VAL A 317 -5.27 -5.09 -17.67
CA VAL A 317 -4.32 -4.88 -18.77
C VAL A 317 -3.29 -3.81 -18.43
N ASN A 318 -3.74 -2.68 -17.85
CA ASN A 318 -2.83 -1.62 -17.44
C ASN A 318 -1.87 -2.11 -16.34
N ASN A 319 -2.36 -2.85 -15.36
CA ASN A 319 -1.54 -3.39 -14.27
C ASN A 319 -0.54 -4.44 -14.76
N ALA A 320 -0.97 -5.37 -15.62
CA ALA A 320 -0.09 -6.41 -16.18
C ALA A 320 1.08 -5.79 -16.95
N LEU A 321 0.80 -4.80 -17.79
CA LEU A 321 1.84 -4.14 -18.57
C LEU A 321 2.69 -3.17 -17.75
N ASP A 322 2.17 -2.60 -16.66
CA ASP A 322 2.98 -1.84 -15.70
C ASP A 322 4.01 -2.72 -14.98
N VAL A 323 3.62 -3.93 -14.56
CA VAL A 323 4.55 -4.93 -13.97
C VAL A 323 5.66 -5.28 -14.97
N ILE A 324 5.31 -5.53 -16.22
CA ILE A 324 6.27 -5.82 -17.29
C ILE A 324 7.22 -4.64 -17.51
N ARG A 325 6.70 -3.41 -17.61
CA ARG A 325 7.51 -2.21 -17.82
C ARG A 325 8.47 -1.94 -16.66
N LYS A 326 8.08 -2.23 -15.42
CA LYS A 326 8.97 -2.17 -14.25
C LYS A 326 10.13 -3.16 -14.39
N ALA A 327 9.81 -4.43 -14.69
CA ALA A 327 10.82 -5.47 -14.89
C ALA A 327 11.77 -5.15 -16.07
N GLU A 328 11.22 -4.61 -17.17
CA GLU A 328 11.97 -4.16 -18.35
C GLU A 328 12.94 -3.01 -18.02
N ARG A 329 12.61 -2.13 -17.06
CA ARG A 329 13.48 -1.05 -16.58
C ARG A 329 14.54 -1.49 -15.56
N GLY A 330 14.61 -2.77 -15.21
CA GLY A 330 15.53 -3.25 -14.17
C GLY A 330 14.96 -3.25 -12.76
N GLU A 331 13.69 -2.87 -12.57
CA GLU A 331 13.05 -2.91 -11.26
C GLU A 331 12.68 -4.36 -10.94
N LYS A 332 13.37 -4.96 -9.97
CA LYS A 332 13.06 -6.31 -9.51
C LYS A 332 11.63 -6.32 -8.92
N ILE A 333 10.77 -7.17 -9.48
CA ILE A 333 9.43 -7.41 -8.97
C ILE A 333 9.56 -8.24 -7.68
N GLU A 334 9.94 -7.56 -6.60
CA GLU A 334 10.07 -8.17 -5.27
C GLU A 334 8.69 -8.56 -4.76
N TYR A 335 8.51 -9.84 -4.41
CA TYR A 335 7.30 -10.30 -3.75
C TYR A 335 7.10 -9.51 -2.46
N ALA A 336 5.86 -9.10 -2.20
CA ALA A 336 5.54 -8.21 -1.08
C ALA A 336 6.02 -8.74 0.29
N THR A 337 6.03 -10.07 0.47
CA THR A 337 6.61 -10.75 1.64
C THR A 337 8.07 -10.40 1.87
N TYR A 338 8.92 -10.47 0.84
CA TYR A 338 10.36 -10.18 0.99
C TYR A 338 10.62 -8.69 1.19
N ARG A 339 9.85 -7.83 0.51
CA ARG A 339 9.93 -6.37 0.70
C ARG A 339 9.63 -5.99 2.14
N ASN A 340 8.51 -6.50 2.67
CA ASN A 340 8.07 -6.23 4.03
C ASN A 340 9.02 -6.84 5.07
N HIS A 341 9.54 -8.05 4.85
CA HIS A 341 10.57 -8.62 5.71
C HIS A 341 11.82 -7.73 5.78
N ARG A 342 12.32 -7.27 4.63
CA ARG A 342 13.49 -6.37 4.59
C ARG A 342 13.22 -5.04 5.28
N GLN A 343 12.07 -4.42 5.01
CA GLN A 343 11.66 -3.17 5.68
C GLN A 343 11.53 -3.35 7.19
N THR A 344 10.91 -4.45 7.63
CA THR A 344 10.73 -4.77 9.05
C THR A 344 12.08 -4.99 9.72
N ALA A 345 13.00 -5.75 9.10
CA ALA A 345 14.34 -5.96 9.63
C ALA A 345 15.11 -4.64 9.81
N GLN A 346 15.07 -3.75 8.80
CA GLN A 346 15.70 -2.42 8.89
C GLN A 346 15.08 -1.54 9.99
N MET A 347 13.76 -1.63 10.19
CA MET A 347 13.08 -0.90 11.28
C MET A 347 13.41 -1.49 12.65
N GLN A 348 13.54 -2.81 12.77
CA GLN A 348 13.89 -3.51 14.01
C GLN A 348 15.30 -3.18 14.51
N GLU A 349 16.24 -2.86 13.63
CA GLU A 349 17.58 -2.37 14.02
C GLU A 349 17.53 -0.98 14.69
N ARG A 350 16.50 -0.19 14.38
CA ARG A 350 16.32 1.17 14.91
C ARG A 350 15.39 1.23 16.13
N MET A 351 14.86 0.10 16.56
CA MET A 351 13.99 0.04 17.74
C MET A 351 14.74 0.39 19.03
N PRO A 352 14.04 0.91 20.06
CA PRO A 352 14.61 1.08 21.38
C PRO A 352 15.25 -0.23 21.85
N LYS A 353 16.52 -0.15 22.24
CA LYS A 353 17.27 -1.28 22.78
C LYS A 353 16.89 -1.52 24.23
N HIS A 354 16.86 -2.78 24.63
CA HIS A 354 16.64 -3.18 26.02
C HIS A 354 17.96 -3.68 26.59
N PHE A 355 18.22 -3.36 27.86
CA PHE A 355 19.50 -3.61 28.51
C PHE A 355 19.32 -4.34 29.84
N PHE A 356 18.21 -5.06 30.04
CA PHE A 356 17.91 -5.69 31.33
C PHE A 356 19.00 -6.67 31.75
N VAL A 357 19.54 -7.45 30.80
CA VAL A 357 20.60 -8.41 31.08
C VAL A 357 21.92 -7.69 31.37
N ALA A 358 22.23 -6.62 30.65
CA ALA A 358 23.44 -5.83 30.88
C ALA A 358 23.39 -5.10 32.24
N ASP A 359 22.23 -4.54 32.61
CA ASP A 359 21.99 -3.87 33.89
C ASP A 359 22.04 -4.86 35.06
N GLU A 360 21.64 -6.11 34.84
CA GLU A 360 21.81 -7.19 35.82
C GLU A 360 23.29 -7.60 35.94
N ILE A 361 23.99 -7.85 34.83
CA ILE A 361 25.43 -8.19 34.80
C ILE A 361 26.25 -7.17 35.58
N LYS A 362 25.93 -5.87 35.46
CA LYS A 362 26.65 -4.78 36.12
C LYS A 362 26.77 -4.95 37.64
N LYS A 363 25.85 -5.67 38.30
CA LYS A 363 25.78 -5.78 39.76
C LYS A 363 26.70 -6.86 40.36
N HIS A 364 27.27 -7.75 39.54
CA HIS A 364 27.97 -8.96 40.02
C HIS A 364 29.50 -8.85 40.12
N PRO A 365 30.22 -8.12 39.23
CA PRO A 365 31.67 -7.95 39.37
C PRO A 365 32.02 -7.19 40.65
N ASP A 366 32.87 -7.76 41.51
CA ASP A 366 33.23 -7.18 42.80
C ASP A 366 34.72 -7.40 43.12
N GLN A 367 35.37 -6.33 43.59
CA GLN A 367 36.81 -6.34 43.83
C GLN A 367 37.20 -7.13 45.08
N ASP A 368 36.42 -7.04 46.14
CA ASP A 368 36.73 -7.64 47.44
C ASP A 368 36.51 -9.15 47.43
N ASN A 369 35.39 -9.57 46.83
CA ASN A 369 35.03 -10.97 46.64
C ASN A 369 35.73 -11.61 45.44
N LYS A 370 36.44 -10.82 44.62
CA LYS A 370 37.15 -11.24 43.41
C LYS A 370 36.25 -11.97 42.41
N THR A 371 35.03 -11.46 42.27
CA THR A 371 34.05 -11.98 41.32
C THR A 371 34.13 -11.20 40.01
N LEU A 372 33.95 -11.93 38.91
CA LEU A 372 33.87 -11.40 37.56
C LEU A 372 32.68 -12.05 36.84
N VAL A 373 32.25 -11.47 35.73
CA VAL A 373 31.21 -12.08 34.88
C VAL A 373 31.81 -12.50 33.55
N LEU A 374 31.41 -13.68 33.08
CA LEU A 374 31.77 -14.25 31.79
C LEU A 374 30.52 -14.36 30.93
N VAL A 375 30.55 -13.78 29.74
CA VAL A 375 29.51 -13.98 28.71
C VAL A 375 30.14 -14.80 27.60
N ILE A 376 29.74 -16.07 27.51
CA ILE A 376 30.39 -17.09 26.68
C ILE A 376 29.50 -17.42 25.47
N ASP A 377 30.08 -17.28 24.28
CA ASP A 377 29.53 -17.74 23.02
C ASP A 377 30.30 -19.01 22.58
N LYS A 378 29.68 -20.17 22.79
CA LYS A 378 30.29 -21.48 22.47
C LYS A 378 30.43 -21.71 20.97
N GLN A 379 29.53 -21.14 20.16
CA GLN A 379 29.56 -21.31 18.69
C GLN A 379 30.72 -20.54 18.08
N LYS A 380 30.94 -19.30 18.54
CA LYS A 380 32.05 -18.43 18.06
C LYS A 380 33.34 -18.60 18.85
N LYS A 381 33.35 -19.49 19.85
CA LYS A 381 34.47 -19.70 20.78
C LYS A 381 35.01 -18.38 21.32
N SER A 382 34.12 -17.50 21.77
CA SER A 382 34.46 -16.18 22.30
C SER A 382 33.88 -15.95 23.68
N ALA A 383 34.58 -15.18 24.51
CA ALA A 383 34.11 -14.76 25.82
C ALA A 383 34.35 -13.27 26.06
N ASP A 384 33.31 -12.59 26.53
CA ASP A 384 33.42 -11.23 27.07
C ASP A 384 33.53 -11.34 28.60
N VAL A 385 34.61 -10.79 29.15
CA VAL A 385 34.95 -10.82 30.58
C VAL A 385 34.68 -9.44 31.16
N ILE A 386 33.78 -9.35 32.14
CA ILE A 386 33.45 -8.12 32.83
C ILE A 386 34.14 -8.12 34.19
N LEU A 387 35.06 -7.18 34.38
CA LEU A 387 35.81 -6.98 35.62
C LEU A 387 35.24 -5.77 36.37
N PRO A 388 35.38 -5.68 37.71
CA PRO A 388 34.91 -4.52 38.47
C PRO A 388 35.63 -3.21 38.07
N ALA A 389 36.88 -3.31 37.60
CA ALA A 389 37.64 -2.20 37.01
C ALA A 389 38.82 -2.74 36.17
N GLY A 390 39.56 -1.84 35.51
CA GLY A 390 40.86 -2.16 34.91
C GLY A 390 40.82 -2.97 33.61
N ALA A 391 39.70 -2.93 32.88
CA ALA A 391 39.53 -3.69 31.63
C ALA A 391 40.48 -3.30 30.48
N SER A 392 40.95 -2.06 30.44
CA SER A 392 41.89 -1.59 29.40
C SER A 392 43.18 -2.43 29.40
N LEU A 393 43.61 -2.89 28.22
CA LEU A 393 44.87 -3.62 28.05
C LEU A 393 46.08 -2.68 27.88
N GLU A 394 45.84 -1.42 27.54
CA GLU A 394 46.86 -0.41 27.30
C GLU A 394 47.39 0.22 28.60
N VAL A 395 46.55 0.22 29.64
CA VAL A 395 46.88 0.77 30.96
C VAL A 395 46.99 -0.39 31.96
N ASN A 396 48.14 -0.50 32.65
CA ASN A 396 48.40 -1.57 33.60
C ASN A 396 47.67 -1.36 34.93
N ASN A 397 46.35 -1.56 34.93
CA ASN A 397 45.47 -1.47 36.09
C ASN A 397 44.99 -2.88 36.50
N GLU A 398 45.91 -3.79 36.82
CA GLU A 398 45.55 -5.13 37.27
C GLU A 398 44.97 -5.16 38.69
N ILE A 399 43.85 -5.86 38.87
CA ILE A 399 43.25 -6.07 40.18
C ILE A 399 43.90 -7.30 40.84
N LYS A 400 44.34 -7.14 42.09
CA LYS A 400 45.03 -8.20 42.85
C LYS A 400 44.14 -9.45 42.98
N GLY A 401 44.53 -10.52 42.27
CA GLY A 401 43.81 -11.79 42.24
C GLY A 401 42.94 -12.01 41.00
N MET A 402 42.82 -11.03 40.11
CA MET A 402 42.07 -11.10 38.84
C MET A 402 42.97 -10.66 37.67
N ASN A 403 44.10 -11.36 37.50
CA ASN A 403 45.04 -11.07 36.42
C ASN A 403 44.45 -11.47 35.05
N LYS A 404 44.43 -10.52 34.11
CA LYS A 404 43.81 -10.67 32.78
C LYS A 404 44.44 -11.79 31.97
N GLN A 405 45.77 -11.92 31.98
CA GLN A 405 46.47 -13.00 31.28
C GLN A 405 46.12 -14.38 31.86
N ARG A 406 45.97 -14.49 33.18
CA ARG A 406 45.56 -15.75 33.84
C ARG A 406 44.12 -16.12 33.48
N ILE A 407 43.21 -15.15 33.47
CA ILE A 407 41.81 -15.35 33.05
C ILE A 407 41.76 -15.80 31.58
N GLN A 408 42.48 -15.10 30.70
CA GLN A 408 42.58 -15.46 29.29
C GLN A 408 43.14 -16.88 29.11
N SER A 409 44.21 -17.24 29.82
CA SER A 409 44.80 -18.58 29.77
C SER A 409 43.83 -19.66 30.25
N ALA A 410 43.04 -19.37 31.30
CA ALA A 410 42.03 -20.30 31.81
C ALA A 410 40.90 -20.53 30.79
N LEU A 411 40.42 -19.46 30.14
CA LEU A 411 39.39 -19.54 29.09
C LEU A 411 39.89 -20.25 27.83
N GLN A 412 41.15 -20.04 27.44
CA GLN A 412 41.78 -20.73 26.31
C GLN A 412 41.90 -22.24 26.56
N LYS A 413 42.24 -22.64 27.80
CA LYS A 413 42.24 -24.06 28.19
C LYS A 413 40.85 -24.69 28.13
N SER A 414 39.78 -23.92 28.30
CA SER A 414 38.40 -24.38 28.13
C SER A 414 37.87 -24.27 26.69
N GLY A 415 38.73 -23.97 25.70
CA GLY A 415 38.37 -23.96 24.28
C GLY A 415 37.87 -22.63 23.72
N ILE A 416 38.04 -21.52 24.44
CA ILE A 416 37.71 -20.16 23.97
C ILE A 416 38.94 -19.55 23.28
N GLU A 417 38.76 -19.10 22.04
CA GLU A 417 39.84 -18.54 21.23
C GLU A 417 39.95 -17.01 21.40
N ASN A 418 38.81 -16.32 21.50
CA ASN A 418 38.73 -14.87 21.54
C ASN A 418 38.23 -14.36 22.90
N VAL A 419 39.04 -13.57 23.61
CA VAL A 419 38.68 -13.01 24.92
C VAL A 419 38.74 -11.49 24.88
N ARG A 420 37.67 -10.83 25.32
CA ARG A 420 37.58 -9.36 25.43
C ARG A 420 37.29 -8.95 26.86
N PHE A 421 37.85 -7.83 27.31
CA PHE A 421 37.68 -7.34 28.67
C PHE A 421 36.85 -6.05 28.67
N TYR A 422 35.93 -5.94 29.62
CA TYR A 422 35.05 -4.80 29.80
C TYR A 422 34.94 -4.40 31.27
N ASN A 423 34.66 -3.12 31.52
CA ASN A 423 34.26 -2.64 32.83
C ASN A 423 32.73 -2.81 32.99
N PRO A 424 32.16 -2.69 34.20
CA PRO A 424 30.72 -2.77 34.39
C PRO A 424 30.01 -1.52 33.85
N ASP A 425 30.71 -0.39 33.78
CA ASP A 425 30.24 0.89 33.24
C ASP A 425 31.39 1.79 32.73
N GLY A 426 31.04 3.05 32.38
CA GLY A 426 31.94 4.01 31.77
C GLY A 426 32.13 3.81 30.26
N ALA A 427 33.15 4.47 29.68
CA ALA A 427 33.42 4.41 28.24
C ALA A 427 33.81 3.01 27.72
N LEU A 428 34.31 2.14 28.62
CA LEU A 428 34.57 0.72 28.37
C LEU A 428 33.52 -0.20 29.05
N GLY A 429 32.35 0.36 29.36
CA GLY A 429 31.27 -0.34 30.03
C GLY A 429 30.63 -1.40 29.15
N TYR A 430 30.37 -2.57 29.73
CA TYR A 430 29.69 -3.65 29.05
C TYR A 430 28.19 -3.36 28.96
N ARG A 431 27.73 -2.93 27.78
CA ARG A 431 26.32 -2.55 27.57
C ARG A 431 25.73 -3.00 26.22
N PRO A 432 25.73 -4.29 25.90
CA PRO A 432 25.03 -4.81 24.71
C PRO A 432 23.51 -4.88 24.94
N ASP A 433 22.74 -4.82 23.85
CA ASP A 433 21.29 -5.03 23.85
C ASP A 433 20.92 -6.47 24.24
N ASP A 434 19.75 -6.70 24.83
CA ASP A 434 19.31 -8.01 25.32
C ASP A 434 19.33 -9.09 24.24
N ARG A 435 19.08 -8.76 22.96
CA ARG A 435 19.18 -9.71 21.84
C ARG A 435 20.59 -10.29 21.67
N TYR A 436 21.62 -9.57 22.12
CA TYR A 436 23.00 -10.05 22.10
C TYR A 436 23.15 -11.36 22.88
N PHE A 437 22.41 -11.56 23.95
CA PHE A 437 22.58 -12.73 24.82
C PHE A 437 21.89 -14.00 24.28
N THR A 438 21.29 -13.94 23.09
CA THR A 438 20.72 -15.10 22.40
C THR A 438 21.76 -16.22 22.29
N GLU A 439 21.42 -17.39 22.86
CA GLU A 439 22.27 -18.60 22.89
C GLU A 439 23.63 -18.44 23.60
N LYS A 440 23.83 -17.35 24.35
CA LYS A 440 25.03 -17.14 25.16
C LYS A 440 24.83 -17.61 26.59
N GLN A 441 25.89 -18.16 27.19
CA GLN A 441 25.90 -18.53 28.60
C GLN A 441 26.50 -17.39 29.42
N ILE A 442 25.86 -17.02 30.53
CA ILE A 442 26.33 -15.94 31.41
C ILE A 442 26.65 -16.53 32.78
N GLU A 443 27.91 -16.41 33.20
CA GLU A 443 28.42 -17.00 34.44
C GLU A 443 29.04 -15.92 35.33
N VAL A 444 28.68 -15.91 36.61
CA VAL A 444 29.47 -15.21 37.63
C VAL A 444 30.53 -16.18 38.10
N ALA A 445 31.80 -15.81 38.02
CA ALA A 445 32.92 -16.69 38.30
C ALA A 445 33.99 -15.99 39.14
N ARG A 446 34.90 -16.78 39.69
CA ARG A 446 36.15 -16.30 40.31
C ARG A 446 37.35 -17.06 39.81
N LEU A 447 38.51 -16.40 39.81
CA LEU A 447 39.77 -17.04 39.47
C LEU A 447 40.40 -17.68 40.74
N LYS A 448 40.50 -19.01 40.78
CA LYS A 448 41.13 -19.76 41.87
C LYS A 448 42.15 -20.74 41.32
N ASN A 449 43.40 -20.68 41.80
CA ASN A 449 44.47 -21.59 41.41
C ASN A 449 44.60 -21.80 39.88
N TRP A 450 44.57 -20.70 39.10
CA TRP A 450 44.65 -20.71 37.62
C TRP A 450 43.47 -21.34 36.88
N ALA A 451 42.38 -21.64 37.57
CA ALA A 451 41.11 -22.09 36.99
C ALA A 451 39.99 -21.10 37.31
N LEU A 452 39.00 -21.02 36.42
CA LEU A 452 37.77 -20.28 36.64
C LEU A 452 36.75 -21.20 37.31
N GLU A 453 36.25 -20.77 38.46
CA GLU A 453 35.22 -21.47 39.23
C GLU A 453 33.91 -20.70 39.09
N THR A 454 32.90 -21.32 38.48
CA THR A 454 31.55 -20.76 38.33
C THR A 454 30.85 -20.73 39.69
N ILE A 455 30.39 -19.56 40.10
CA ILE A 455 29.68 -19.30 41.35
C ILE A 455 28.17 -19.37 41.12
N SER A 456 27.69 -18.75 40.05
CA SER A 456 26.28 -18.73 39.66
C SER A 456 26.11 -18.49 38.16
N ILE A 457 24.91 -18.73 37.65
CA ILE A 457 24.53 -18.52 36.25
C ILE A 457 23.42 -17.48 36.21
N ILE A 458 23.52 -16.50 35.30
CA ILE A 458 22.47 -15.52 35.04
C ILE A 458 21.62 -16.02 33.88
N ASP A 459 20.33 -16.21 34.12
CA ASP A 459 19.38 -16.63 33.08
C ASP A 459 18.91 -15.42 32.26
N ALA A 460 19.45 -15.29 31.04
CA ALA A 460 19.03 -14.26 30.10
C ALA A 460 17.78 -14.64 29.30
N ASN A 461 17.29 -15.88 29.36
CA ASN A 461 16.20 -16.34 28.50
C ASN A 461 14.92 -15.49 28.60
N PRO A 462 14.47 -15.03 29.78
CA PRO A 462 13.28 -14.18 29.87
C PRO A 462 13.45 -12.85 29.12
N ALA A 463 14.58 -12.16 29.30
CA ALA A 463 14.86 -10.88 28.66
C ALA A 463 15.13 -11.03 27.15
N VAL A 464 15.85 -12.08 26.75
CA VAL A 464 16.09 -12.42 25.33
C VAL A 464 14.77 -12.75 24.63
N LYS A 465 13.90 -13.55 25.27
CA LYS A 465 12.58 -13.88 24.73
C LYS A 465 11.73 -12.62 24.58
N GLN A 466 11.73 -11.74 25.57
CA GLN A 466 11.04 -10.45 25.49
C GLN A 466 11.59 -9.54 24.38
N ALA A 467 12.90 -9.59 24.11
CA ALA A 467 13.54 -8.78 23.08
C ALA A 467 13.40 -9.34 21.65
N ASN A 468 13.20 -10.67 21.51
CA ASN A 468 13.12 -11.39 20.23
C ASN A 468 11.68 -11.74 19.81
N ASP A 469 10.81 -12.13 20.74
CA ASP A 469 9.42 -12.47 20.46
C ASP A 469 8.52 -11.24 20.68
N LEU A 470 8.28 -10.52 19.59
CA LEU A 470 7.10 -9.66 19.49
C LEU A 470 5.87 -10.56 19.32
N GLY A 471 5.41 -11.12 20.43
CA GLY A 471 4.12 -11.80 20.51
C GLY A 471 2.98 -10.81 20.36
N PHE A 472 1.92 -11.22 19.67
CA PHE A 472 0.71 -10.42 19.52
C PHE A 472 -0.47 -11.21 20.07
N GLU A 473 -1.11 -10.69 21.12
CA GLU A 473 -2.34 -11.26 21.67
C GLU A 473 -3.47 -11.19 20.64
N GLN A 474 -3.50 -10.12 19.86
CA GLN A 474 -4.54 -9.92 18.86
C GLN A 474 -4.04 -9.11 17.67
N ILE A 475 -4.39 -9.60 16.48
CA ILE A 475 -4.18 -8.86 15.23
C ILE A 475 -5.50 -8.95 14.46
N GLN A 476 -6.05 -7.81 14.03
CA GLN A 476 -7.30 -7.82 13.28
C GLN A 476 -7.42 -6.62 12.33
N MET A 477 -7.94 -6.86 11.13
CA MET A 477 -8.31 -5.77 10.23
C MET A 477 -9.70 -5.26 10.62
N VAL A 478 -9.83 -3.98 10.92
CA VAL A 478 -11.06 -3.33 11.38
C VAL A 478 -11.36 -2.06 10.58
N GLN A 479 -12.65 -1.69 10.52
CA GLN A 479 -13.09 -0.47 9.86
C GLN A 479 -13.38 0.63 10.87
N ASP A 480 -13.00 1.86 10.53
CA ASP A 480 -13.43 3.06 11.24
C ASP A 480 -14.85 3.50 10.80
N ASP A 481 -15.38 4.54 11.44
CA ASP A 481 -16.71 5.10 11.12
C ASP A 481 -16.81 5.69 9.69
N LYS A 482 -15.68 5.89 9.00
CA LYS A 482 -15.58 6.37 7.61
C LYS A 482 -15.35 5.23 6.62
N ASN A 483 -15.51 3.97 7.04
CA ASN A 483 -15.25 2.75 6.25
C ASN A 483 -13.79 2.60 5.78
N ARG A 484 -12.83 3.23 6.44
CA ARG A 484 -11.40 3.02 6.19
C ARG A 484 -10.91 1.83 6.99
N TRP A 485 -10.08 1.02 6.37
CA TRP A 485 -9.48 -0.15 7.00
C TRP A 485 -8.22 0.21 7.78
N ALA A 486 -8.19 -0.19 9.04
CA ALA A 486 -7.04 -0.12 9.92
C ALA A 486 -6.65 -1.52 10.41
N LEU A 487 -5.36 -1.74 10.64
CA LEU A 487 -4.84 -2.93 11.29
C LEU A 487 -4.77 -2.65 12.79
N TYR A 488 -5.62 -3.32 13.57
CA TYR A 488 -5.52 -3.36 15.02
C TYR A 488 -4.44 -4.36 15.45
N ILE A 489 -3.54 -3.92 16.31
CA ILE A 489 -2.42 -4.70 16.84
C ILE A 489 -2.42 -4.57 18.35
N LYS A 490 -2.47 -5.70 19.05
CA LYS A 490 -2.26 -5.80 20.50
C LYS A 490 -1.00 -6.63 20.79
N PRO A 491 0.14 -6.00 21.08
CA PRO A 491 1.35 -6.69 21.51
C PRO A 491 1.13 -7.32 22.89
N GLU A 492 1.78 -8.45 23.16
CA GLU A 492 1.73 -9.09 24.48
C GLU A 492 2.18 -8.13 25.59
N GLY A 493 1.33 -7.97 26.60
CA GLY A 493 1.61 -7.10 27.76
C GLY A 493 1.58 -5.59 27.50
N LYS A 494 1.09 -5.13 26.33
CA LYS A 494 0.90 -3.71 26.00
C LYS A 494 -0.55 -3.43 25.57
N SER A 495 -0.97 -2.16 25.70
CA SER A 495 -2.25 -1.70 25.15
C SER A 495 -2.29 -1.80 23.64
N GLY A 496 -3.41 -2.24 23.10
CA GLY A 496 -3.67 -2.32 21.68
C GLY A 496 -3.88 -0.96 21.03
N TYR A 497 -3.55 -0.85 19.75
CA TYR A 497 -3.77 0.34 18.95
C TYR A 497 -4.02 -0.03 17.49
N SER A 498 -4.59 0.91 16.73
CA SER A 498 -4.81 0.73 15.29
C SER A 498 -3.80 1.52 14.47
N ILE A 499 -3.54 1.10 13.24
CA ILE A 499 -2.70 1.82 12.28
C ILE A 499 -3.27 1.62 10.88
N TYR A 500 -3.27 2.67 10.05
CA TYR A 500 -3.75 2.58 8.67
C TYR A 500 -2.64 2.00 7.77
N PRO A 501 -2.79 0.78 7.22
CA PRO A 501 -1.79 0.21 6.34
C PRO A 501 -1.71 0.95 5.01
N ASP A 502 -0.55 0.88 4.37
CA ASP A 502 -0.38 1.33 2.99
C ASP A 502 -1.27 0.52 2.03
N LYS A 503 -1.64 1.16 0.92
CA LYS A 503 -2.57 0.60 -0.07
C LYS A 503 -2.11 -0.78 -0.58
N ASP A 504 -0.81 -0.96 -0.80
CA ASP A 504 -0.25 -2.22 -1.32
C ASP A 504 -0.38 -3.36 -0.31
N ASP A 505 -0.12 -3.10 0.98
CA ASP A 505 -0.28 -4.08 2.05
C ASP A 505 -1.74 -4.41 2.32
N LEU A 506 -2.60 -3.38 2.24
CA LEU A 506 -4.04 -3.56 2.39
C LEU A 506 -4.61 -4.42 1.26
N ASN A 507 -4.22 -4.10 0.02
CA ASN A 507 -4.57 -4.89 -1.15
C ASN A 507 -4.08 -6.32 -0.98
N ARG A 508 -2.80 -6.51 -0.61
CA ARG A 508 -2.25 -7.84 -0.35
C ARG A 508 -3.04 -8.60 0.71
N PHE A 509 -3.36 -7.97 1.84
CA PHE A 509 -4.13 -8.61 2.90
C PHE A 509 -5.48 -9.11 2.38
N PHE A 510 -6.26 -8.27 1.68
CA PHE A 510 -7.57 -8.69 1.17
C PHE A 510 -7.49 -9.66 0.00
N THR A 511 -6.47 -9.52 -0.84
CA THR A 511 -6.16 -10.48 -1.91
C THR A 511 -5.85 -11.83 -1.29
N THR A 512 -4.95 -11.92 -0.31
CA THR A 512 -4.67 -13.18 0.41
C THR A 512 -5.90 -13.69 1.17
N LEU A 513 -6.68 -12.84 1.82
CA LEU A 513 -7.89 -13.24 2.54
C LEU A 513 -8.92 -13.91 1.61
N LYS A 514 -9.07 -13.39 0.38
CA LYS A 514 -9.94 -13.98 -0.64
C LYS A 514 -9.38 -15.26 -1.25
N GLN A 515 -8.07 -15.49 -1.17
CA GLN A 515 -7.35 -16.49 -1.94
C GLN A 515 -6.89 -17.69 -1.11
N SER A 516 -6.42 -17.48 0.11
CA SER A 516 -5.86 -18.53 0.94
C SER A 516 -6.06 -18.17 2.40
N LEU A 517 -7.10 -18.74 3.01
CA LEU A 517 -7.34 -18.59 4.44
C LEU A 517 -6.17 -19.14 5.24
N ASP A 518 -5.51 -20.21 4.78
CA ASP A 518 -4.36 -20.80 5.49
C ASP A 518 -3.12 -19.90 5.53
N ASN A 519 -2.97 -19.00 4.54
CA ASN A 519 -1.85 -18.06 4.49
C ASN A 519 -2.20 -16.69 5.09
N ILE A 520 -3.46 -16.43 5.45
CA ILE A 520 -3.85 -15.12 5.97
C ILE A 520 -3.20 -14.82 7.31
N ASP A 521 -3.01 -15.83 8.16
CA ASP A 521 -2.40 -15.65 9.48
C ASP A 521 -0.92 -15.30 9.35
N LYS A 522 -0.23 -15.85 8.34
CA LYS A 522 1.15 -15.46 8.01
C LYS A 522 1.24 -14.01 7.56
N VAL A 523 0.38 -13.60 6.63
CA VAL A 523 0.33 -12.20 6.16
C VAL A 523 -0.05 -11.26 7.31
N ARG A 524 -1.01 -11.66 8.14
CA ARG A 524 -1.45 -10.89 9.30
C ARG A 524 -0.31 -10.68 10.31
N GLY A 525 0.41 -11.74 10.65
CA GLY A 525 1.58 -11.68 11.54
C GLY A 525 2.72 -10.85 10.95
N GLU A 526 2.98 -10.95 9.65
CA GLU A 526 3.99 -10.16 8.96
C GLU A 526 3.66 -8.66 8.97
N LEU A 527 2.40 -8.30 8.63
CA LEU A 527 1.95 -6.92 8.69
C LEU A 527 1.98 -6.40 10.13
N ALA A 528 1.58 -7.19 11.13
CA ALA A 528 1.67 -6.78 12.53
C ALA A 528 3.11 -6.44 12.93
N LYS A 529 4.09 -7.28 12.59
CA LYS A 529 5.50 -7.00 12.87
C LYS A 529 5.99 -5.72 12.18
N LYS A 530 5.65 -5.53 10.90
CA LYS A 530 6.01 -4.34 10.13
C LYS A 530 5.45 -3.07 10.76
N TYR A 531 4.15 -3.04 11.01
CA TYR A 531 3.46 -1.85 11.49
C TYR A 531 3.68 -1.60 12.98
N TYR A 532 3.97 -2.64 13.77
CA TYR A 532 4.46 -2.46 15.13
C TYR A 532 5.82 -1.76 15.13
N ALA A 533 6.80 -2.26 14.37
CA ALA A 533 8.12 -1.63 14.27
C ALA A 533 8.03 -0.18 13.76
N LEU A 534 7.15 0.07 12.77
CA LEU A 534 6.90 1.41 12.27
C LEU A 534 6.33 2.34 13.35
N ALA A 535 5.31 1.88 14.09
CA ALA A 535 4.63 2.67 15.13
C ALA A 535 5.52 2.95 16.36
N GLU A 536 6.50 2.10 16.67
CA GLU A 536 7.48 2.38 17.72
C GLU A 536 8.47 3.49 17.31
N SER A 537 8.78 3.59 16.02
CA SER A 537 9.61 4.70 15.49
C SER A 537 8.81 5.98 15.21
N ARG A 538 7.49 5.85 14.99
CA ARG A 538 6.56 6.91 14.62
C ARG A 538 5.25 6.79 15.39
N PRO A 539 5.21 7.19 16.68
CA PRO A 539 4.04 7.04 17.54
C PRO A 539 2.79 7.77 17.04
N GLU A 540 2.95 8.82 16.24
CA GLU A 540 1.87 9.61 15.62
C GLU A 540 1.03 8.82 14.61
N LEU A 541 1.50 7.64 14.18
CA LEU A 541 0.74 6.73 13.32
C LEU A 541 -0.23 5.85 14.10
N LYS A 542 -0.15 5.82 15.44
CA LYS A 542 -1.08 5.08 16.30
C LYS A 542 -2.42 5.82 16.29
N VAL A 543 -3.48 5.08 15.98
CA VAL A 543 -4.85 5.57 15.87
C VAL A 543 -5.72 4.87 16.89
N ASP A 544 -6.43 5.66 17.66
CA ASP A 544 -7.46 5.17 18.56
C ASP A 544 -8.80 5.07 17.81
N LEU A 545 -9.36 3.86 17.79
CA LEU A 545 -10.68 3.59 17.21
C LEU A 545 -11.72 3.22 18.28
N PHE A 546 -11.36 3.29 19.56
CA PHE A 546 -12.16 2.81 20.68
C PHE A 546 -12.65 3.93 21.58
N HIS A 547 -11.98 5.08 21.59
CA HIS A 547 -12.37 6.24 22.37
C HIS A 547 -12.93 7.36 21.48
N THR A 548 -13.73 8.24 22.09
CA THR A 548 -14.25 9.45 21.43
C THR A 548 -13.11 10.43 21.19
N THR A 549 -13.10 11.11 20.04
CA THR A 549 -12.13 12.16 19.74
C THR A 549 -12.45 13.49 20.41
N ASP A 550 -13.65 13.61 20.99
CA ASP A 550 -14.12 14.84 21.61
C ASP A 550 -13.80 14.84 23.11
N GLU A 551 -12.71 15.51 23.46
CA GLU A 551 -12.24 15.68 24.85
C GLU A 551 -13.17 16.56 25.68
N HIS A 552 -14.11 17.28 25.04
CA HIS A 552 -15.04 18.15 25.75
C HIS A 552 -16.22 17.38 26.37
N ILE A 553 -16.43 16.12 26.01
CA ILE A 553 -17.53 15.31 26.51
C ILE A 553 -17.18 14.75 27.90
N ASP A 554 -17.93 15.14 28.92
CA ASP A 554 -17.83 14.52 30.24
C ASP A 554 -18.50 13.14 30.25
N LEU A 555 -17.66 12.11 30.27
CA LEU A 555 -18.08 10.71 30.28
C LEU A 555 -18.78 10.31 31.58
N ASN A 556 -18.55 11.04 32.69
CA ASN A 556 -19.15 10.71 34.00
C ASN A 556 -20.68 10.87 33.99
N ARG A 557 -21.20 11.69 33.08
CA ARG A 557 -22.64 11.86 32.85
C ARG A 557 -23.30 10.60 32.29
N ILE A 558 -22.52 9.71 31.67
CA ILE A 558 -22.99 8.46 31.07
C ILE A 558 -22.87 7.32 32.11
N GLN A 559 -23.96 7.11 32.85
CA GLN A 559 -24.01 6.18 33.98
C GLN A 559 -24.06 4.70 33.57
N ARG A 560 -24.79 4.40 32.48
CA ARG A 560 -24.97 3.01 32.00
C ARG A 560 -25.20 2.99 30.50
N VAL A 561 -24.63 2.02 29.81
CA VAL A 561 -24.86 1.83 28.37
C VAL A 561 -25.21 0.38 28.05
N ALA A 562 -26.33 0.19 27.36
CA ALA A 562 -26.73 -1.10 26.80
C ALA A 562 -26.66 -1.06 25.28
N VAL A 563 -25.94 -1.99 24.66
CA VAL A 563 -25.90 -2.16 23.21
C VAL A 563 -26.43 -3.56 22.88
N PHE A 564 -27.46 -3.65 22.04
CA PHE A 564 -28.19 -4.90 21.79
C PHE A 564 -28.70 -5.02 20.35
N LYS A 565 -28.88 -6.26 19.91
CA LYS A 565 -29.52 -6.60 18.63
C LYS A 565 -31.03 -6.79 18.83
N THR A 566 -31.83 -6.17 17.97
CA THR A 566 -33.29 -6.32 17.92
C THR A 566 -33.68 -7.57 17.13
N LYS A 567 -34.95 -8.00 17.26
CA LYS A 567 -35.50 -9.13 16.47
C LYS A 567 -35.41 -8.91 14.95
N ASN A 568 -35.39 -7.64 14.51
CA ASN A 568 -35.31 -7.27 13.11
C ASN A 568 -33.85 -7.13 12.61
N GLY A 569 -32.85 -7.50 13.43
CA GLY A 569 -31.44 -7.46 13.09
C GLY A 569 -30.76 -6.10 13.28
N ALA A 570 -31.51 -5.03 13.58
CA ALA A 570 -30.95 -3.71 13.88
C ALA A 570 -30.19 -3.72 15.21
N ILE A 571 -29.06 -3.01 15.26
CA ILE A 571 -28.20 -2.88 16.45
C ILE A 571 -28.44 -1.48 17.04
N LEU A 572 -28.76 -1.41 18.34
CA LEU A 572 -29.11 -0.16 19.01
C LEU A 572 -28.24 0.06 20.25
N CYS A 573 -27.92 1.33 20.53
CA CYS A 573 -27.25 1.80 21.74
C CYS A 573 -28.25 2.62 22.59
N ALA A 574 -28.47 2.18 23.82
CA ALA A 574 -29.36 2.80 24.80
C ALA A 574 -28.55 3.19 26.05
N PRO A 575 -28.15 4.47 26.20
CA PRO A 575 -27.48 4.97 27.38
C PRO A 575 -28.46 5.46 28.45
N THR A 576 -27.97 5.61 29.68
CA THR A 576 -28.56 6.42 30.74
C THR A 576 -27.61 7.59 30.98
N ILE A 577 -28.09 8.80 30.69
CA ILE A 577 -27.33 10.06 30.76
C ILE A 577 -28.05 10.95 31.76
N ASP A 578 -27.38 11.40 32.82
CA ASP A 578 -27.97 12.24 33.89
C ASP A 578 -29.28 11.68 34.46
N ASN A 579 -29.33 10.37 34.74
CA ASN A 579 -30.53 9.63 35.14
C ASN A 579 -31.67 9.59 34.11
N GLN A 580 -31.49 10.14 32.91
CA GLN A 580 -32.45 10.09 31.81
C GLN A 580 -32.10 8.99 30.80
N LYS A 581 -33.12 8.39 30.18
CA LYS A 581 -32.97 7.34 29.17
C LYS A 581 -33.40 7.87 27.80
N PRO A 582 -32.51 8.51 27.03
CA PRO A 582 -32.83 8.98 25.69
C PRO A 582 -33.18 7.83 24.75
N GLN A 583 -33.85 8.16 23.64
CA GLN A 583 -34.23 7.17 22.64
C GLN A 583 -33.00 6.45 22.07
N PRO A 584 -33.02 5.10 21.95
CA PRO A 584 -31.87 4.35 21.45
C PRO A 584 -31.47 4.77 20.03
N ARG A 585 -30.17 4.89 19.78
CA ARG A 585 -29.62 5.24 18.46
C ARG A 585 -29.02 4.02 17.77
N SER A 586 -29.03 4.03 16.44
CA SER A 586 -28.48 2.94 15.64
C SER A 586 -26.96 2.84 15.80
N VAL A 587 -26.47 1.60 15.82
CA VAL A 587 -25.05 1.26 15.87
C VAL A 587 -24.68 0.58 14.57
N THR A 588 -23.60 1.02 13.95
CA THR A 588 -23.14 0.42 12.69
C THR A 588 -22.55 -0.98 12.93
N PRO A 589 -22.56 -1.88 11.93
CA PRO A 589 -21.90 -3.18 12.05
C PRO A 589 -20.43 -3.07 12.45
N GLN A 590 -19.73 -2.02 11.99
CA GLN A 590 -18.33 -1.73 12.31
C GLN A 590 -18.15 -1.32 13.77
N GLN A 591 -19.01 -0.45 14.30
CA GLN A 591 -19.02 -0.09 15.73
C GLN A 591 -19.32 -1.30 16.61
N TRP A 592 -20.26 -2.15 16.18
CA TRP A 592 -20.55 -3.41 16.86
C TRP A 592 -19.36 -4.36 16.87
N GLN A 593 -18.65 -4.51 15.74
CA GLN A 593 -17.42 -5.31 15.67
C GLN A 593 -16.35 -4.78 16.62
N ARG A 594 -16.11 -3.46 16.63
CA ARG A 594 -15.14 -2.82 17.53
C ARG A 594 -15.50 -2.99 19.02
N MET A 595 -16.78 -3.02 19.38
CA MET A 595 -17.22 -3.32 20.75
C MET A 595 -16.73 -4.70 21.23
N TRP A 596 -16.66 -5.69 20.35
CA TRP A 596 -16.17 -7.04 20.70
C TRP A 596 -14.65 -7.15 20.66
N LEU A 597 -13.98 -6.17 20.07
CA LEU A 597 -12.52 -6.06 20.01
C LEU A 597 -11.93 -5.24 21.16
N ALA A 598 -12.72 -4.33 21.73
CA ALA A 598 -12.27 -3.43 22.80
C ALA A 598 -11.77 -4.19 24.03
N GLU A 599 -10.65 -3.73 24.60
CA GLU A 599 -10.07 -4.29 25.83
C GLU A 599 -11.06 -4.16 27.00
N ASP A 600 -11.67 -2.98 27.14
CA ASP A 600 -12.81 -2.76 28.02
C ASP A 600 -14.06 -2.44 27.22
N ARG A 601 -14.97 -3.42 27.20
CA ARG A 601 -16.27 -3.31 26.55
C ARG A 601 -17.17 -2.24 27.16
N ASN A 602 -17.05 -1.97 28.45
CA ASN A 602 -17.89 -0.99 29.13
C ASN A 602 -17.39 0.43 28.83
N SER A 603 -16.08 0.66 28.92
CA SER A 603 -15.44 1.89 28.45
C SER A 603 -15.80 2.18 26.98
N PHE A 604 -15.62 1.21 26.07
CA PHE A 604 -15.99 1.40 24.67
C PHE A 604 -17.47 1.77 24.49
N LYS A 605 -18.39 1.14 25.22
CA LYS A 605 -19.81 1.49 25.14
C LYS A 605 -20.07 2.92 25.64
N GLN A 606 -19.38 3.38 26.69
CA GLN A 606 -19.48 4.76 27.16
C GLN A 606 -18.99 5.74 26.07
N HIS A 607 -17.84 5.48 25.44
CA HIS A 607 -17.34 6.31 24.34
C HIS A 607 -18.21 6.26 23.08
N LEU A 608 -18.78 5.10 22.76
CA LEU A 608 -19.75 4.96 21.69
C LEU A 608 -21.02 5.77 21.98
N ALA A 609 -21.52 5.72 23.21
CA ALA A 609 -22.66 6.54 23.63
C ALA A 609 -22.32 8.03 23.60
N ALA A 610 -21.13 8.43 24.06
CA ALA A 610 -20.65 9.80 23.98
C ALA A 610 -20.69 10.33 22.54
N THR A 611 -20.18 9.52 21.59
CA THR A 611 -20.16 9.87 20.17
C THR A 611 -21.57 9.92 19.58
N LEU A 612 -22.40 8.91 19.86
CA LEU A 612 -23.75 8.81 19.29
C LEU A 612 -24.70 9.87 19.86
N PHE A 613 -24.48 10.37 21.08
CA PHE A 613 -25.36 11.29 21.79
C PHE A 613 -24.67 12.62 22.15
N ALA A 614 -23.63 13.00 21.40
CA ALA A 614 -22.89 14.24 21.60
C ALA A 614 -23.80 15.47 21.67
N ASP A 615 -24.83 15.52 20.81
CA ASP A 615 -25.85 16.58 20.80
C ASP A 615 -26.67 16.72 22.09
N ILE A 616 -26.83 15.64 22.86
CA ILE A 616 -27.52 15.68 24.16
C ILE A 616 -26.54 16.12 25.25
N LEU A 617 -25.32 15.60 25.20
CA LEU A 617 -24.27 15.94 26.16
C LEU A 617 -23.87 17.42 26.05
N ASP A 618 -23.83 17.99 24.85
CA ASP A 618 -23.53 19.39 24.61
C ASP A 618 -24.67 20.34 25.04
N LYS A 619 -25.93 19.96 24.78
CA LYS A 619 -27.09 20.80 25.15
C LYS A 619 -27.26 20.98 26.65
N SER A 620 -27.02 19.93 27.43
CA SER A 620 -27.06 20.06 28.89
C SER A 620 -25.91 20.91 29.41
N ARG A 621 -24.78 20.97 28.70
CA ARG A 621 -23.66 21.85 29.07
C ARG A 621 -24.01 23.33 28.91
N SER A 622 -24.80 23.67 27.88
CA SER A 622 -25.38 25.02 27.74
C SER A 622 -26.39 25.34 28.84
N GLN A 623 -27.13 24.34 29.35
CA GLN A 623 -28.02 24.49 30.50
C GLN A 623 -27.27 24.55 31.85
N GLU A 624 -26.16 23.83 32.00
CA GLU A 624 -25.28 23.86 33.17
C GLU A 624 -24.46 25.15 33.24
N GLN A 625 -23.94 25.68 32.12
CA GLN A 625 -23.29 27.00 32.09
C GLN A 625 -24.26 28.13 32.42
N THR A 626 -25.50 28.09 31.91
CA THR A 626 -26.53 29.08 32.26
C THR A 626 -27.08 28.94 33.68
N SER A 627 -26.90 27.80 34.35
CA SER A 627 -27.22 27.63 35.77
C SER A 627 -26.02 27.91 36.70
N SER A 628 -24.79 27.75 36.20
CA SER A 628 -23.55 28.14 36.88
C SER A 628 -23.40 29.67 36.91
N GLU A 629 -23.73 30.37 35.82
CA GLU A 629 -23.82 31.84 35.79
C GLU A 629 -24.92 32.35 36.72
N LYS A 630 -26.07 31.65 36.81
CA LYS A 630 -27.11 31.97 37.79
C LYS A 630 -26.71 31.68 39.24
N GLN A 631 -25.80 30.73 39.49
CA GLN A 631 -25.24 30.50 40.83
C GLN A 631 -24.08 31.48 41.15
N GLY A 632 -23.34 31.96 40.15
CA GLY A 632 -22.40 33.08 40.31
C GLY A 632 -23.11 34.37 40.70
N ASP A 633 -24.23 34.67 40.02
CA ASP A 633 -25.09 35.82 40.33
C ASP A 633 -25.83 35.67 41.68
N GLU A 634 -26.18 34.44 42.11
CA GLU A 634 -26.78 34.16 43.44
C GLU A 634 -25.77 34.24 44.61
N VAL A 635 -24.48 34.06 44.35
CA VAL A 635 -23.42 34.22 45.37
C VAL A 635 -22.98 35.69 45.47
N GLU A 636 -22.98 36.47 44.39
CA GLU A 636 -22.80 37.93 44.45
C GLU A 636 -24.03 38.65 45.06
N THR A 637 -25.26 38.14 44.88
CA THR A 637 -26.45 38.71 45.55
C THR A 637 -26.57 38.38 47.04
N LYS A 638 -25.79 37.42 47.57
CA LYS A 638 -25.72 37.16 49.02
C LYS A 638 -24.56 37.85 49.73
N ILE A 639 -23.55 38.35 49.02
CA ILE A 639 -22.44 39.11 49.61
C ILE A 639 -22.77 40.62 49.70
N SER A 640 -23.71 41.13 48.90
CA SER A 640 -24.15 42.55 48.95
C SER A 640 -25.34 42.87 49.88
N GLN A 641 -25.74 41.95 50.80
CA GLN A 641 -26.80 42.21 51.81
C GLN A 641 -26.29 42.35 53.26
N ARG A 642 -24.98 42.55 53.46
CA ARG A 642 -24.46 43.16 54.69
C ARG A 642 -23.42 44.20 54.31
N GLU A 643 -23.67 45.45 54.74
CA GLU A 643 -22.91 46.69 54.47
C GLU A 643 -23.39 47.36 53.17
N GLU A 644 -24.04 48.52 53.14
CA GLU A 644 -23.93 49.69 54.02
C GLU A 644 -25.16 50.63 53.96
N ILE A 645 -25.25 51.45 55.01
CA ILE A 645 -26.18 52.54 55.25
C ILE A 645 -25.97 53.68 54.23
N LYS A 646 -27.07 54.24 53.67
CA LYS A 646 -27.11 55.50 52.89
C LYS A 646 -26.47 56.69 53.65
N PRO A 647 -25.77 57.62 52.97
CA PRO A 647 -26.44 58.77 52.30
C PRO A 647 -25.84 59.03 50.89
N GLU A 648 -26.55 59.53 49.88
CA GLU A 648 -27.04 60.91 49.72
C GLU A 648 -28.10 61.05 48.58
N HIS A 649 -28.78 62.20 48.59
CA HIS A 649 -29.68 62.78 47.56
C HIS A 649 -28.96 63.15 46.24
N PRO A 650 -29.66 63.55 45.15
CA PRO A 650 -30.55 62.77 44.30
C PRO A 650 -30.26 62.99 42.78
N LYS A 651 -31.12 62.39 41.93
CA LYS A 651 -31.47 62.80 40.54
C LYS A 651 -30.51 62.44 39.41
N GLU A 652 -30.93 61.49 38.56
CA GLU A 652 -31.70 61.68 37.30
C GLU A 652 -30.75 62.04 36.15
N GLU A 653 -30.50 61.10 35.24
CA GLU A 653 -31.11 61.14 33.89
C GLU A 653 -30.68 59.91 33.08
N THR A 654 -31.70 59.32 32.48
CA THR A 654 -31.72 58.36 31.39
C THR A 654 -31.24 59.00 30.09
N ASP A 655 -30.50 58.27 29.25
CA ASP A 655 -30.99 57.81 27.94
C ASP A 655 -29.85 57.27 27.06
N GLU A 656 -30.23 56.25 26.29
CA GLU A 656 -29.82 55.91 24.91
C GLU A 656 -29.16 57.07 24.11
N PRO A 657 -28.35 56.83 23.04
CA PRO A 657 -28.85 56.07 21.88
C PRO A 657 -27.86 55.47 20.86
N GLU A 658 -28.46 54.69 19.96
CA GLU A 658 -28.25 54.61 18.50
C GLU A 658 -26.96 55.17 17.82
N LYS A 659 -26.42 54.31 16.93
CA LYS A 659 -26.04 54.56 15.51
C LYS A 659 -24.78 55.38 15.13
N VAL A 660 -24.20 54.88 14.01
CA VAL A 660 -23.53 55.59 12.90
C VAL A 660 -21.98 55.73 12.93
N SER A 661 -21.36 54.92 12.07
CA SER A 661 -20.50 55.30 10.92
C SER A 661 -19.22 56.14 11.08
N ARG A 662 -18.22 55.67 10.30
CA ARG A 662 -17.17 56.41 9.56
C ARG A 662 -15.92 56.92 10.30
N GLY A 663 -14.80 56.66 9.64
CA GLY A 663 -13.58 57.49 9.66
C GLY A 663 -12.34 56.70 10.09
N MET A 664 -11.56 56.13 9.16
CA MET A 664 -10.40 56.75 8.48
C MET A 664 -9.21 57.13 9.39
N HIS A 665 -8.07 56.52 9.04
CA HIS A 665 -6.68 56.98 9.18
C HIS A 665 -6.13 56.97 10.63
N ARG A 666 -4.97 56.38 10.92
CA ARG A 666 -3.72 56.20 10.16
C ARG A 666 -3.10 54.83 10.40
#